data_AF-A0A8H7CTC4-F1
#
_entry.id   AF-A0A8H7CTC4-F1
#
_cell.length_a   1.000
_cell.length_b   1.000
_cell.length_c   1.000
_cell.angle_alpha   90.00
_cell.angle_beta   90.00
_cell.angle_gamma   90.00
#
_symmetry.space_group_name_H-M   'P 1'
#
loop_
_entity.id
_entity.type
_entity.pdbx_description
1 polymer ?
#
loop_
_entity_poly.entity_id
_entity_poly.type
_entity_poly.pdbx_seq_one_letter_code
_entity_poly.pdbx_strand_id
1 'polypeptide(L)'
;MLRPRDSNPSLHNSRRKVRTIQMQNLRSRRSRDKAHAKAQKAMEVSKVKTNWSLRKGGAYTADARAMARALVGAGCSQEKVGKMIQYVASMAGRSVKHKMSRQTVQRALMEGGVAARIQLAHEMANADGVALSTDATTMRIFSMTSTVSHSSETQLANIKFQISAISRLYKQSPLARRSKLNFELHDFARIVKTMNADHAADAKKLARLFKEWRNETSWILLGYEEIQRMEPPKIVKIVREIAATNLQEVGGADTWSKLSDDAKDTLTKSSMDTLAHCIGDEVFSNLPPEVKREIELFFWVGCSMHKELNCCVAFEKGMQLYYEGRPESERPVLLANRDNDATIQLAEEGGESTAAVRRALKVSERGAIKLISLFGALVNHKDDKKGLHDIYENYFRPTIGAGVRFPDTSNTRYQSHGCGGARLLSYLEEHCTFMNFVKDQKSKRTLNHMEQNIVKGLHCSRTMAQMIAFVLLCMALNMLDLGPLHDSVKIHMQKLIENPSILVSSSPDAHKLATLDEKPWSNQEAWAACVRLAPTHPDVVPLISAGLKEALDCFERFTEEFAVGGRIDTTTPEERLAGCASSTNDPNKGLLGMWRKFSRESPSSTVGHFTDQAMFRRNDTQTFMDKVMNTDEDHQFLRQEARRIDESSAEKARQAELNAHKQQVVDERREKDVEKAEKARKETERLTAIGIKLDCAEVEKMTDPKLKDQLELHCRRRDKEIPMKSHMKNKGERLAALLAAIGRLEGTFSVASSS
;
A
#
# COMPACT_ATOMS: atom_id res chain seq x y z
N MET A 1 -9.68 -82.25 -104.10
CA MET A 1 -9.60 -83.11 -102.92
C MET A 1 -9.06 -82.32 -101.74
N LEU A 2 -9.87 -82.28 -100.68
CA LEU A 2 -9.76 -81.78 -99.31
C LEU A 2 -8.37 -81.33 -98.78
N ARG A 3 -8.30 -80.09 -98.26
CA ARG A 3 -7.30 -79.66 -97.25
C ARG A 3 -7.70 -80.25 -95.88
N PRO A 4 -6.76 -80.71 -95.04
CA PRO A 4 -7.03 -80.89 -93.61
C PRO A 4 -6.90 -79.53 -92.89
N ARG A 5 -7.98 -79.13 -92.22
CA ARG A 5 -7.97 -78.19 -91.10
C ARG A 5 -7.56 -78.99 -89.86
N ASP A 6 -6.43 -78.66 -89.27
CA ASP A 6 -6.15 -78.95 -87.85
C ASP A 6 -5.47 -77.73 -87.21
N SER A 7 -6.23 -76.65 -87.06
CA SER A 7 -5.92 -75.60 -86.11
C SER A 7 -6.60 -75.96 -84.79
N ASN A 8 -5.88 -76.69 -83.92
CA ASN A 8 -6.35 -77.11 -82.60
C ASN A 8 -6.91 -75.91 -81.80
N PRO A 9 -8.25 -75.78 -81.63
CA PRO A 9 -8.90 -74.59 -81.04
C PRO A 9 -8.47 -74.33 -79.59
N SER A 10 -8.01 -75.38 -78.91
CA SER A 10 -7.52 -75.34 -77.53
C SER A 10 -6.26 -74.46 -77.38
N LEU A 11 -5.32 -74.56 -78.32
CA LEU A 11 -4.05 -73.84 -78.23
C LEU A 11 -4.20 -72.34 -78.53
N HIS A 12 -5.08 -72.00 -79.48
CA HIS A 12 -5.39 -70.61 -79.82
C HIS A 12 -6.12 -69.89 -78.66
N ASN A 13 -7.11 -70.55 -78.05
CA ASN A 13 -7.83 -70.01 -76.90
C ASN A 13 -6.93 -69.88 -75.66
N SER A 14 -6.00 -70.82 -75.46
CA SER A 14 -5.03 -70.76 -74.36
C SER A 14 -4.05 -69.59 -74.54
N ARG A 15 -3.49 -69.38 -75.75
CA ARG A 15 -2.64 -68.23 -76.04
C ARG A 15 -3.36 -66.89 -75.88
N ARG A 16 -4.64 -66.83 -76.26
CA ARG A 16 -5.48 -65.62 -76.08
C ARG A 16 -5.74 -65.34 -74.60
N LYS A 17 -6.04 -66.37 -73.79
CA LYS A 17 -6.18 -66.25 -72.33
C LYS A 17 -4.87 -65.80 -71.67
N VAL A 18 -3.73 -66.39 -72.03
CA VAL A 18 -2.41 -65.98 -71.51
C VAL A 18 -2.12 -64.52 -71.84
N ARG A 19 -2.37 -64.08 -73.08
CA ARG A 19 -2.16 -62.68 -73.47
C ARG A 19 -3.09 -61.71 -72.71
N THR A 20 -4.34 -62.09 -72.49
CA THR A 20 -5.27 -61.30 -71.67
C THR A 20 -4.80 -61.19 -70.22
N ILE A 21 -4.35 -62.28 -69.62
CA ILE A 21 -3.83 -62.30 -68.24
C ILE A 21 -2.53 -61.48 -68.14
N GLN A 22 -1.63 -61.57 -69.12
CA GLN A 22 -0.41 -60.76 -69.17
C GLN A 22 -0.74 -59.27 -69.26
N MET A 23 -1.71 -58.88 -70.10
CA MET A 23 -2.16 -57.49 -70.21
C MET A 23 -2.87 -56.99 -68.95
N GLN A 24 -3.66 -57.85 -68.28
CA GLN A 24 -4.26 -57.53 -66.98
C GLN A 24 -3.19 -57.33 -65.90
N ASN A 25 -2.16 -58.19 -65.85
CA ASN A 25 -1.04 -58.03 -64.93
C ASN A 25 -0.23 -56.75 -65.18
N LEU A 26 0.02 -56.40 -66.45
CA LEU A 26 0.69 -55.15 -66.81
C LEU A 26 -0.12 -53.91 -66.40
N ARG A 27 -1.44 -53.94 -66.62
CA ARG A 27 -2.35 -52.86 -66.19
C ARG A 27 -2.45 -52.76 -64.67
N SER A 28 -2.51 -53.89 -63.98
CA SER A 28 -2.53 -53.94 -62.51
C SER A 28 -1.22 -53.41 -61.89
N ARG A 29 -0.06 -53.78 -62.45
CA ARG A 29 1.24 -53.21 -62.05
C ARG A 29 1.27 -51.70 -62.23
N ARG A 30 0.92 -51.19 -63.42
CA ARG A 30 0.87 -49.74 -63.67
C ARG A 30 -0.12 -49.00 -62.76
N SER A 31 -1.24 -49.62 -62.40
CA SER A 31 -2.21 -49.05 -61.46
C SER A 31 -1.65 -49.02 -60.03
N ARG A 32 -0.97 -50.08 -59.58
CA ARG A 32 -0.27 -50.13 -58.29
C ARG A 32 0.86 -49.12 -58.20
N ASP A 33 1.65 -48.95 -59.24
CA ASP A 33 2.76 -47.98 -59.27
C ASP A 33 2.23 -46.54 -59.19
N LYS A 34 1.15 -46.23 -59.91
CA LYS A 34 0.46 -44.93 -59.80
C LYS A 34 -0.14 -44.71 -58.41
N ALA A 35 -0.73 -45.74 -57.80
CA ALA A 35 -1.27 -45.67 -56.45
C ALA A 35 -0.17 -45.45 -55.40
N HIS A 36 0.97 -46.15 -55.53
CA HIS A 36 2.15 -45.96 -54.67
C HIS A 36 2.75 -44.56 -54.80
N ALA A 37 2.90 -44.04 -56.02
CA ALA A 37 3.41 -42.69 -56.24
C ALA A 37 2.45 -41.63 -55.67
N LYS A 38 1.14 -41.82 -55.81
CA LYS A 38 0.13 -40.93 -55.21
C LYS A 38 0.15 -41.00 -53.68
N ALA A 39 0.32 -42.19 -53.11
CA ALA A 39 0.43 -42.40 -51.67
C ALA A 39 1.71 -41.76 -51.11
N GLN A 40 2.86 -41.94 -51.76
CA GLN A 40 4.12 -41.29 -51.36
C GLN A 40 4.02 -39.77 -51.39
N LYS A 41 3.43 -39.20 -52.46
CA LYS A 41 3.22 -37.75 -52.58
C LYS A 41 2.25 -37.22 -51.51
N ALA A 42 1.19 -37.97 -51.20
CA ALA A 42 0.29 -37.64 -50.09
C ALA A 42 0.97 -37.71 -48.72
N MET A 43 1.88 -38.67 -48.53
CA MET A 43 2.67 -38.84 -47.30
C MET A 43 3.68 -37.71 -47.11
N GLU A 44 4.37 -37.27 -48.17
CA GLU A 44 5.23 -36.08 -48.18
C GLU A 44 4.43 -34.81 -47.86
N VAL A 45 3.27 -34.61 -48.48
CA VAL A 45 2.38 -33.47 -48.18
C VAL A 45 1.89 -33.51 -46.73
N SER A 46 1.68 -34.70 -46.15
CA SER A 46 1.34 -34.83 -44.71
C SER A 46 2.49 -34.44 -43.78
N LYS A 47 3.75 -34.73 -44.16
CA LYS A 47 4.95 -34.29 -43.42
C LYS A 47 5.11 -32.76 -43.42
N VAL A 48 4.60 -32.05 -44.45
CA VAL A 48 4.61 -30.58 -44.51
C VAL A 48 3.56 -29.96 -43.56
N LYS A 49 2.46 -30.66 -43.27
CA LYS A 49 1.39 -30.18 -42.36
C LYS A 49 1.78 -30.22 -40.86
N THR A 50 3.01 -30.58 -40.49
CA THR A 50 3.48 -30.56 -39.09
C THR A 50 4.00 -29.19 -38.64
N ASN A 51 4.19 -28.24 -39.55
CA ASN A 51 4.72 -26.93 -39.22
C ASN A 51 3.63 -25.98 -38.71
N TRP A 52 3.75 -25.56 -37.44
CA TRP A 52 2.87 -24.56 -36.85
C TRP A 52 3.48 -23.17 -37.04
N SER A 53 2.81 -22.33 -37.84
CA SER A 53 3.25 -20.95 -38.07
C SER A 53 2.71 -20.03 -36.99
N LEU A 54 3.64 -19.43 -36.23
CA LEU A 54 3.32 -18.35 -35.28
C LEU A 54 3.21 -16.98 -35.95
N ARG A 55 3.46 -16.89 -37.26
CA ARG A 55 3.49 -15.64 -38.01
C ARG A 55 2.52 -15.62 -39.18
N LYS A 56 1.95 -14.45 -39.46
CA LYS A 56 1.15 -14.12 -40.64
C LYS A 56 1.67 -12.79 -41.21
N GLY A 57 2.02 -12.74 -42.49
CA GLY A 57 2.56 -11.53 -43.12
C GLY A 57 3.85 -10.99 -42.47
N GLY A 58 4.73 -11.88 -42.00
CA GLY A 58 6.00 -11.50 -41.34
C GLY A 58 5.88 -11.09 -39.86
N ALA A 59 4.68 -10.82 -39.35
CA ALA A 59 4.40 -10.48 -37.96
C ALA A 59 3.91 -11.70 -37.15
N TYR A 60 4.20 -11.74 -35.84
CA TYR A 60 3.60 -12.72 -34.94
C TYR A 60 2.10 -12.47 -34.78
N THR A 61 1.30 -13.54 -34.84
CA THR A 61 -0.17 -13.48 -34.72
C THR A 61 -0.63 -13.04 -33.33
N ALA A 62 -1.89 -12.63 -33.22
CA ALA A 62 -2.50 -12.31 -31.93
C ALA A 62 -2.40 -13.49 -30.96
N ASP A 63 -2.74 -14.71 -31.40
CA ASP A 63 -2.65 -15.94 -30.60
C ASP A 63 -1.22 -16.22 -30.12
N ALA A 64 -0.22 -16.06 -30.98
CA ALA A 64 1.17 -16.27 -30.60
C ALA A 64 1.62 -15.29 -29.50
N ARG A 65 1.13 -14.04 -29.56
CA ARG A 65 1.40 -13.00 -28.57
C ARG A 65 0.62 -13.23 -27.28
N ALA A 66 -0.64 -13.69 -27.38
CA ALA A 66 -1.45 -14.11 -26.24
C ALA A 66 -0.78 -15.27 -25.49
N MET A 67 -0.28 -16.28 -26.22
CA MET A 67 0.49 -17.37 -25.65
C MET A 67 1.76 -16.90 -24.94
N ALA A 68 2.49 -15.92 -25.51
CA ALA A 68 3.66 -15.34 -24.87
C ALA A 68 3.31 -14.66 -23.53
N ARG A 69 2.21 -13.90 -23.49
CA ARG A 69 1.69 -13.30 -22.25
C ARG A 69 1.30 -14.37 -21.23
N ALA A 70 0.59 -15.42 -21.65
CA ALA A 70 0.17 -16.52 -20.77
C ALA A 70 1.37 -17.26 -20.16
N LEU A 71 2.42 -17.54 -20.93
CA LEU A 71 3.63 -18.20 -20.43
C LEU A 71 4.38 -17.36 -19.41
N VAL A 72 4.52 -16.05 -19.63
CA VAL A 72 5.09 -15.12 -18.64
C VAL A 72 4.17 -15.01 -17.42
N GLY A 73 2.87 -15.04 -17.65
CA GLY A 73 1.79 -15.23 -16.66
C GLY A 73 2.10 -16.35 -15.68
N ALA A 74 2.42 -17.51 -16.22
CA ALA A 74 2.76 -18.73 -15.49
C ALA A 74 4.18 -18.75 -14.87
N GLY A 75 4.93 -17.64 -14.94
CA GLY A 75 6.27 -17.53 -14.34
C GLY A 75 7.42 -17.90 -15.29
N CYS A 76 7.16 -18.10 -16.59
CA CYS A 76 8.23 -18.32 -17.55
C CYS A 76 9.01 -17.02 -17.78
N SER A 77 10.34 -17.06 -17.65
CA SER A 77 11.20 -15.93 -18.04
C SER A 77 10.98 -15.57 -19.51
N GLN A 78 10.88 -14.27 -19.79
CA GLN A 78 10.66 -13.74 -21.14
C GLN A 78 11.69 -14.23 -22.17
N GLU A 79 12.93 -14.48 -21.73
CA GLU A 79 14.00 -15.02 -22.57
C GLU A 79 13.76 -16.48 -22.97
N LYS A 80 13.10 -17.25 -22.09
CA LYS A 80 12.83 -18.68 -22.26
C LYS A 80 11.52 -18.95 -23.01
N VAL A 81 10.58 -18.00 -23.06
CA VAL A 81 9.27 -18.16 -23.72
C VAL A 81 9.40 -18.72 -25.14
N GLY A 82 10.25 -18.14 -25.99
CA GLY A 82 10.42 -18.61 -27.36
C GLY A 82 10.92 -20.07 -27.44
N LYS A 83 11.82 -20.47 -26.53
CA LYS A 83 12.28 -21.87 -26.43
C LYS A 83 11.16 -22.78 -25.93
N MET A 84 10.38 -22.32 -24.96
CA MET A 84 9.28 -23.08 -24.36
C MET A 84 8.19 -23.37 -25.38
N ILE A 85 7.82 -22.40 -26.22
CA ILE A 85 6.83 -22.61 -27.30
C ILE A 85 7.34 -23.67 -28.28
N GLN A 86 8.61 -23.63 -28.67
CA GLN A 86 9.20 -24.65 -29.55
C GLN A 86 9.23 -26.04 -28.89
N TYR A 87 9.57 -26.10 -27.60
CA TYR A 87 9.59 -27.34 -26.84
C TYR A 87 8.19 -27.98 -26.74
N VAL A 88 7.18 -27.21 -26.33
CA VAL A 88 5.79 -27.67 -26.26
C VAL A 88 5.27 -28.10 -27.64
N ALA A 89 5.58 -27.33 -28.69
CA ALA A 89 5.20 -27.71 -30.05
C ALA A 89 5.84 -29.04 -30.48
N SER A 90 7.13 -29.25 -30.16
CA SER A 90 7.83 -30.50 -30.46
C SER A 90 7.22 -31.70 -29.76
N MET A 91 6.83 -31.55 -28.48
CA MET A 91 6.12 -32.57 -27.72
C MET A 91 4.74 -32.90 -28.32
N ALA A 92 4.09 -31.92 -28.95
CA ALA A 92 2.83 -32.09 -29.67
C ALA A 92 3.01 -32.59 -31.12
N GLY A 93 4.21 -33.03 -31.52
CA GLY A 93 4.50 -33.52 -32.87
C GLY A 93 4.48 -32.42 -33.95
N ARG A 94 4.61 -31.15 -33.54
CA ARG A 94 4.67 -29.98 -34.42
C ARG A 94 6.07 -29.38 -34.42
N SER A 95 6.42 -28.69 -35.50
CA SER A 95 7.65 -27.89 -35.56
C SER A 95 7.34 -26.40 -35.69
N VAL A 96 8.08 -25.55 -34.97
CA VAL A 96 7.95 -24.09 -35.00
C VAL A 96 9.27 -23.49 -35.49
N LYS A 97 9.27 -22.98 -36.72
CA LYS A 97 10.46 -22.47 -37.42
C LYS A 97 11.08 -21.24 -36.73
N HIS A 98 10.26 -20.30 -36.28
CA HIS A 98 10.72 -19.02 -35.76
C HIS A 98 10.61 -18.97 -34.24
N LYS A 99 11.73 -18.74 -33.57
CA LYS A 99 11.79 -18.50 -32.13
C LYS A 99 11.41 -17.06 -31.81
N MET A 100 10.48 -16.87 -30.88
CA MET A 100 10.14 -15.54 -30.36
C MET A 100 11.32 -14.99 -29.53
N SER A 101 11.76 -13.77 -29.82
CA SER A 101 12.84 -13.11 -29.08
C SER A 101 12.33 -12.51 -27.77
N ARG A 102 13.22 -12.31 -26.78
CA ARG A 102 12.91 -11.63 -25.52
C ARG A 102 12.23 -10.28 -25.75
N GLN A 103 12.75 -9.48 -26.69
CA GLN A 103 12.18 -8.17 -27.03
C GLN A 103 10.76 -8.28 -27.62
N THR A 104 10.49 -9.30 -28.42
CA THR A 104 9.13 -9.52 -28.95
C THR A 104 8.16 -9.90 -27.84
N VAL A 105 8.60 -10.75 -26.90
CA VAL A 105 7.81 -11.12 -25.71
C VAL A 105 7.53 -9.89 -24.85
N GLN A 106 8.54 -9.06 -24.60
CA GLN A 106 8.39 -7.81 -23.85
C GLN A 106 7.34 -6.89 -24.50
N ARG A 107 7.40 -6.70 -25.82
CA ARG A 107 6.39 -5.92 -26.56
C ARG A 107 4.99 -6.53 -26.47
N ALA A 108 4.88 -7.86 -26.54
CA ALA A 108 3.61 -8.56 -26.34
C ALA A 108 3.00 -8.33 -24.95
N LEU A 109 3.84 -8.16 -23.91
CA LEU A 109 3.40 -7.78 -22.55
C LEU A 109 2.97 -6.31 -22.48
N MET A 110 3.73 -5.40 -23.10
CA MET A 110 3.38 -3.97 -23.17
C MET A 110 2.05 -3.75 -23.91
N GLU A 111 1.81 -4.51 -24.99
CA GLU A 111 0.51 -4.55 -25.68
C GLU A 111 -0.63 -4.91 -24.72
N GLY A 112 -0.40 -5.84 -23.78
CA GLY A 112 -1.35 -6.19 -22.73
C GLY A 112 -1.62 -5.05 -21.75
N GLY A 113 -0.58 -4.28 -21.37
CA GLY A 113 -0.74 -3.09 -20.53
C GLY A 113 -1.52 -1.96 -21.23
N VAL A 114 -1.25 -1.73 -22.52
CA VAL A 114 -2.02 -0.79 -23.35
C VAL A 114 -3.48 -1.22 -23.42
N ALA A 115 -3.75 -2.50 -23.69
CA ALA A 115 -5.10 -3.05 -23.72
C ALA A 115 -5.82 -2.90 -22.37
N ALA A 116 -5.12 -3.12 -21.26
CA ALA A 116 -5.70 -2.98 -19.92
C ALA A 116 -6.12 -1.54 -19.60
N ARG A 117 -5.40 -0.53 -20.11
CA ARG A 117 -5.79 0.89 -19.98
C ARG A 117 -6.99 1.24 -20.85
N ILE A 118 -7.05 0.71 -22.08
CA ILE A 118 -8.22 0.85 -22.96
C ILE A 118 -9.44 0.20 -22.32
N GLN A 119 -9.28 -0.99 -21.74
CA GLN A 119 -10.32 -1.69 -20.98
C GLN A 119 -10.86 -0.82 -19.84
N LEU A 120 -9.98 -0.21 -19.02
CA LEU A 120 -10.41 0.67 -17.93
C LEU A 120 -11.29 1.81 -18.42
N ALA A 121 -10.87 2.53 -19.47
CA ALA A 121 -11.66 3.62 -20.02
C ALA A 121 -13.00 3.13 -20.56
N HIS A 122 -13.01 1.99 -21.26
CA HIS A 122 -14.23 1.41 -21.82
C HIS A 122 -15.22 0.98 -20.74
N GLU A 123 -14.74 0.32 -19.68
CA GLU A 123 -15.57 -0.10 -18.55
C GLU A 123 -16.08 1.12 -17.76
N MET A 124 -15.22 2.11 -17.50
CA MET A 124 -15.62 3.36 -16.80
C MET A 124 -16.62 4.19 -17.60
N ALA A 125 -16.53 4.21 -18.93
CA ALA A 125 -17.50 4.90 -19.79
C ALA A 125 -18.90 4.31 -19.72
N ASN A 126 -19.03 3.04 -19.31
CA ASN A 126 -20.31 2.34 -19.16
C ASN A 126 -20.74 2.18 -17.69
N ALA A 127 -19.98 2.73 -16.74
CA ALA A 127 -20.24 2.55 -15.32
C ALA A 127 -21.09 3.69 -14.75
N ASP A 128 -22.11 3.35 -13.97
CA ASP A 128 -22.92 4.33 -13.22
C ASP A 128 -22.17 4.89 -12.00
N GLY A 129 -21.22 4.10 -11.47
CA GLY A 129 -20.44 4.43 -10.29
C GLY A 129 -19.14 3.63 -10.21
N VAL A 130 -18.10 4.23 -9.64
CA VAL A 130 -16.80 3.60 -9.38
C VAL A 130 -16.37 3.90 -7.94
N ALA A 131 -15.79 2.90 -7.27
CA ALA A 131 -15.12 3.07 -6.00
C ALA A 131 -13.60 2.94 -6.16
N LEU A 132 -12.85 3.94 -5.68
CA LEU A 132 -11.40 3.89 -5.63
C LEU A 132 -10.96 3.08 -4.41
N SER A 133 -10.08 2.11 -4.65
CA SER A 133 -9.58 1.04 -3.75
C SER A 133 -10.29 -0.30 -3.89
N THR A 134 -11.62 -0.34 -4.02
CA THR A 134 -12.41 -1.55 -4.34
C THR A 134 -13.90 -1.22 -4.39
N ASP A 135 -14.57 -1.66 -5.45
CA ASP A 135 -15.99 -2.04 -5.39
C ASP A 135 -16.06 -3.57 -5.17
N ALA A 136 -17.07 -4.06 -4.47
CA ALA A 136 -17.17 -5.50 -4.15
C ALA A 136 -17.72 -6.33 -5.34
N THR A 137 -17.81 -5.74 -6.54
CA THR A 137 -18.41 -6.36 -7.73
C THR A 137 -17.35 -6.71 -8.79
N THR A 138 -16.55 -5.74 -9.24
CA THR A 138 -15.55 -5.92 -10.31
C THR A 138 -14.27 -5.14 -10.02
N MET A 139 -13.30 -5.80 -9.41
CA MET A 139 -12.03 -5.17 -9.07
C MET A 139 -11.09 -5.04 -10.28
N ARG A 140 -10.59 -3.81 -10.51
CA ARG A 140 -9.57 -3.50 -11.51
C ARG A 140 -8.38 -2.78 -10.88
N ILE A 141 -7.17 -3.14 -11.32
CA ILE A 141 -5.99 -2.31 -11.09
C ILE A 141 -6.07 -1.11 -12.02
N PHE A 142 -6.08 0.07 -11.41
CA PHE A 142 -5.96 1.35 -12.09
C PHE A 142 -4.50 1.65 -12.50
N SER A 143 -3.61 1.77 -11.51
CA SER A 143 -2.21 2.09 -11.73
C SER A 143 -1.38 1.88 -10.47
N MET A 144 -0.08 1.66 -10.64
CA MET A 144 0.92 1.76 -9.58
C MET A 144 2.13 2.50 -10.15
N THR A 145 2.44 3.67 -9.60
CA THR A 145 3.52 4.54 -10.08
C THR A 145 4.36 5.06 -8.91
N SER A 146 5.64 5.33 -9.20
CA SER A 146 6.48 6.10 -8.28
C SER A 146 6.13 7.58 -8.39
N THR A 147 5.85 8.23 -7.28
CA THR A 147 5.61 9.69 -7.21
C THR A 147 6.81 10.40 -6.62
N VAL A 148 7.02 11.66 -7.01
CA VAL A 148 8.09 12.53 -6.46
C VAL A 148 7.86 12.87 -4.99
N SER A 149 6.59 12.99 -4.60
CA SER A 149 6.13 13.30 -3.25
C SER A 149 4.95 12.40 -2.87
N HIS A 150 4.78 12.19 -1.57
CA HIS A 150 3.63 11.50 -0.99
C HIS A 150 2.52 12.47 -0.56
N SER A 151 2.61 13.78 -0.85
CA SER A 151 1.55 14.74 -0.51
C SER A 151 0.24 14.45 -1.25
N SER A 152 -0.88 14.77 -0.60
CA SER A 152 -2.23 14.59 -1.14
C SER A 152 -2.43 15.30 -2.49
N GLU A 153 -1.85 16.49 -2.65
CA GLU A 153 -1.89 17.28 -3.88
C GLU A 153 -1.17 16.58 -5.03
N THR A 154 0.03 16.05 -4.78
CA THR A 154 0.79 15.28 -5.79
C THR A 154 0.07 13.99 -6.15
N GLN A 155 -0.57 13.33 -5.18
CA GLN A 155 -1.38 12.14 -5.45
C GLN A 155 -2.59 12.45 -6.34
N LEU A 156 -3.34 13.52 -6.06
CA LEU A 156 -4.47 13.94 -6.88
C LEU A 156 -4.02 14.35 -8.29
N ALA A 157 -2.95 15.14 -8.41
CA ALA A 157 -2.39 15.53 -9.70
C ALA A 157 -1.97 14.30 -10.53
N ASN A 158 -1.35 13.29 -9.90
CA ASN A 158 -1.00 12.05 -10.57
C ASN A 158 -2.25 11.28 -11.02
N ILE A 159 -3.31 11.21 -10.20
CA ILE A 159 -4.59 10.58 -10.63
C ILE A 159 -5.14 11.29 -11.89
N LYS A 160 -5.24 12.62 -11.86
CA LYS A 160 -5.69 13.43 -13.01
C LYS A 160 -4.86 13.18 -14.27
N PHE A 161 -3.53 13.13 -14.11
CA PHE A 161 -2.60 12.87 -15.21
C PHE A 161 -2.78 11.47 -15.80
N GLN A 162 -2.88 10.43 -14.96
CA GLN A 162 -3.05 9.05 -15.41
C GLN A 162 -4.40 8.85 -16.12
N ILE A 163 -5.49 9.39 -15.57
CA ILE A 163 -6.82 9.32 -16.22
C ILE A 163 -6.82 10.07 -17.55
N SER A 164 -6.19 11.24 -17.62
CA SER A 164 -6.07 11.98 -18.89
C SER A 164 -5.28 11.19 -19.94
N ALA A 165 -4.23 10.46 -19.53
CA ALA A 165 -3.48 9.59 -20.42
C ALA A 165 -4.32 8.39 -20.90
N ILE A 166 -5.10 7.78 -20.00
CA ILE A 166 -6.03 6.68 -20.31
C ILE A 166 -7.13 7.15 -21.28
N SER A 167 -7.75 8.29 -21.01
CA SER A 167 -8.76 8.92 -21.88
C SER A 167 -8.21 9.17 -23.28
N ARG A 168 -7.03 9.80 -23.39
CA ARG A 168 -6.38 10.06 -24.69
C ARG A 168 -6.11 8.77 -25.46
N LEU A 169 -5.58 7.75 -24.78
CA LEU A 169 -5.30 6.45 -25.37
C LEU A 169 -6.60 5.78 -25.87
N TYR A 170 -7.66 5.83 -25.07
CA TYR A 170 -8.96 5.26 -25.43
C TYR A 170 -9.55 5.92 -26.67
N LYS A 171 -9.61 7.25 -26.71
CA LYS A 171 -10.12 8.01 -27.86
C LYS A 171 -9.43 7.68 -29.18
N GLN A 172 -8.12 7.42 -29.13
CA GLN A 172 -7.33 7.07 -30.31
C GLN A 172 -7.54 5.61 -30.74
N SER A 173 -8.12 4.77 -29.88
CA SER A 173 -8.28 3.35 -30.15
C SER A 173 -9.38 3.08 -31.20
N PRO A 174 -9.24 2.00 -32.00
CA PRO A 174 -10.32 1.55 -32.88
C PRO A 174 -11.59 1.18 -32.10
N LEU A 175 -11.46 0.69 -30.87
CA LEU A 175 -12.60 0.34 -30.01
C LEU A 175 -13.49 1.55 -29.68
N ALA A 176 -12.90 2.71 -29.33
CA ALA A 176 -13.70 3.91 -29.06
C ALA A 176 -14.52 4.33 -30.29
N ARG A 177 -13.93 4.28 -31.49
CA ARG A 177 -14.64 4.56 -32.75
C ARG A 177 -15.79 3.58 -33.02
N ARG A 178 -15.57 2.28 -32.78
CA ARG A 178 -16.60 1.25 -32.98
C ARG A 178 -17.72 1.31 -31.96
N SER A 179 -17.39 1.53 -30.68
CA SER A 179 -18.36 1.60 -29.59
C SER A 179 -19.11 2.92 -29.52
N LYS A 180 -18.59 3.99 -30.16
CA LYS A 180 -19.10 5.36 -30.09
C LYS A 180 -19.21 5.91 -28.67
N LEU A 181 -18.45 5.32 -27.74
CA LEU A 181 -18.35 5.79 -26.37
C LEU A 181 -17.21 6.80 -26.25
N ASN A 182 -17.42 7.84 -25.46
CA ASN A 182 -16.36 8.76 -25.05
C ASN A 182 -16.06 8.56 -23.55
N PHE A 183 -14.83 8.88 -23.16
CA PHE A 183 -14.42 8.90 -21.76
C PHE A 183 -13.42 10.02 -21.54
N GLU A 184 -13.78 10.94 -20.67
CA GLU A 184 -13.00 12.13 -20.32
C GLU A 184 -12.61 12.14 -18.85
N LEU A 185 -11.69 13.05 -18.51
CA LEU A 185 -11.29 13.28 -17.13
C LEU A 185 -12.48 13.69 -16.22
N HIS A 186 -13.43 14.45 -16.75
CA HIS A 186 -14.60 14.88 -15.98
C HIS A 186 -15.62 13.75 -15.77
N ASP A 187 -15.75 12.82 -16.72
CA ASP A 187 -16.58 11.63 -16.56
C ASP A 187 -16.08 10.81 -15.37
N PHE A 188 -14.76 10.60 -15.30
CA PHE A 188 -14.13 9.92 -14.16
C PHE A 188 -14.46 10.59 -12.83
N ALA A 189 -14.34 11.92 -12.75
CA ALA A 189 -14.65 12.64 -11.50
C ALA A 189 -16.10 12.40 -11.07
N ARG A 190 -17.05 12.43 -12.01
CA ARG A 190 -18.50 12.29 -11.74
C ARG A 190 -18.92 10.87 -11.33
N ILE A 191 -18.35 9.85 -11.97
CA ILE A 191 -18.68 8.44 -11.68
C ILE A 191 -18.02 7.95 -10.39
N VAL A 192 -16.92 8.56 -9.93
CA VAL A 192 -16.33 8.17 -8.64
C VAL A 192 -17.27 8.56 -7.50
N LYS A 193 -17.85 7.55 -6.85
CA LYS A 193 -18.77 7.69 -5.72
C LYS A 193 -18.12 7.41 -4.37
N THR A 194 -16.98 6.70 -4.36
CA THR A 194 -16.33 6.33 -3.10
C THR A 194 -14.82 6.32 -3.19
N MET A 195 -14.16 6.72 -2.11
CA MET A 195 -12.74 6.48 -1.86
C MET A 195 -12.57 5.70 -0.56
N ASN A 196 -12.03 4.49 -0.65
CA ASN A 196 -11.60 3.72 0.50
C ASN A 196 -10.07 3.84 0.67
N ALA A 197 -9.60 4.19 1.86
CA ALA A 197 -8.18 4.37 2.12
C ALA A 197 -7.82 4.11 3.58
N ASP A 198 -6.53 4.14 3.89
CA ASP A 198 -6.06 4.10 5.28
C ASP A 198 -6.48 5.39 6.02
N HIS A 199 -6.52 5.35 7.35
CA HIS A 199 -6.92 6.50 8.20
C HIS A 199 -5.83 7.60 8.32
N ALA A 200 -4.84 7.60 7.44
CA ALA A 200 -3.75 8.57 7.49
C ALA A 200 -4.23 9.98 7.12
N ALA A 201 -3.60 11.01 7.70
CA ALA A 201 -4.02 12.40 7.52
C ALA A 201 -3.93 12.88 6.06
N ASP A 202 -2.91 12.41 5.34
CA ASP A 202 -2.73 12.65 3.91
C ASP A 202 -3.80 11.95 3.06
N ALA A 203 -4.23 10.74 3.44
CA ALA A 203 -5.33 10.04 2.77
C ALA A 203 -6.68 10.75 2.97
N LYS A 204 -6.98 11.20 4.20
CA LYS A 204 -8.18 12.02 4.50
C LYS A 204 -8.15 13.35 3.72
N LYS A 205 -6.99 14.00 3.66
CA LYS A 205 -6.81 15.23 2.87
C LYS A 205 -6.99 14.98 1.37
N LEU A 206 -6.46 13.88 0.84
CA LEU A 206 -6.66 13.50 -0.56
C LEU A 206 -8.15 13.32 -0.88
N ALA A 207 -8.90 12.63 -0.03
CA ALA A 207 -10.34 12.44 -0.23
C ALA A 207 -11.12 13.75 -0.25
N ARG A 208 -10.75 14.72 0.60
CA ARG A 208 -11.33 16.08 0.59
C ARG A 208 -11.03 16.81 -0.72
N LEU A 209 -9.75 16.87 -1.12
CA LEU A 209 -9.34 17.50 -2.38
C LEU A 209 -10.00 16.85 -3.60
N PHE A 210 -10.20 15.53 -3.57
CA PHE A 210 -10.90 14.80 -4.62
C PHE A 210 -12.39 15.17 -4.66
N LYS A 211 -13.05 15.23 -3.50
CA LYS A 211 -14.46 15.65 -3.40
C LYS A 211 -14.66 17.08 -3.91
N GLU A 212 -13.79 18.00 -3.51
CA GLU A 212 -13.79 19.40 -3.98
C GLU A 212 -13.67 19.44 -5.51
N TRP A 213 -12.64 18.79 -6.06
CA TRP A 213 -12.45 18.71 -7.51
C TRP A 213 -13.65 18.09 -8.25
N ARG A 214 -14.26 17.05 -7.69
CA ARG A 214 -15.45 16.39 -8.25
C ARG A 214 -16.65 17.35 -8.29
N ASN A 215 -16.88 18.08 -7.20
CA ASN A 215 -17.98 19.03 -7.10
C ASN A 215 -17.78 20.19 -8.09
N GLU A 216 -16.58 20.78 -8.12
CA GLU A 216 -16.17 21.79 -9.11
C GLU A 216 -16.44 21.33 -10.55
N THR A 217 -16.02 20.11 -10.85
CA THR A 217 -16.23 19.50 -12.18
C THR A 217 -17.72 19.34 -12.49
N SER A 218 -18.54 18.98 -11.49
CA SER A 218 -19.98 18.80 -11.66
C SER A 218 -20.68 20.13 -11.93
N TRP A 219 -20.31 21.21 -11.23
CA TRP A 219 -20.83 22.55 -11.51
C TRP A 219 -20.43 23.02 -12.91
N ILE A 220 -19.16 22.89 -13.29
CA ILE A 220 -18.70 23.25 -14.65
C ILE A 220 -19.53 22.53 -15.73
N LEU A 221 -19.79 21.23 -15.56
CA LEU A 221 -20.59 20.45 -16.52
C LEU A 221 -22.04 20.93 -16.59
N LEU A 222 -22.69 21.18 -15.46
CA LEU A 222 -24.05 21.76 -15.43
C LEU A 222 -24.09 23.11 -16.16
N GLY A 223 -23.07 23.94 -15.97
CA GLY A 223 -22.94 25.20 -16.68
C GLY A 223 -22.81 25.02 -18.19
N TYR A 224 -21.96 24.09 -18.64
CA TYR A 224 -21.84 23.79 -20.06
C TYR A 224 -23.14 23.25 -20.67
N GLU A 225 -23.86 22.39 -19.95
CA GLU A 225 -25.18 21.89 -20.38
C GLU A 225 -26.19 23.03 -20.52
N GLU A 226 -26.19 23.98 -19.57
CA GLU A 226 -27.07 25.15 -19.64
C GLU A 226 -26.68 26.07 -20.81
N ILE A 227 -25.39 26.36 -21.00
CA ILE A 227 -24.89 27.16 -22.13
C ILE A 227 -25.29 26.54 -23.47
N GLN A 228 -25.24 25.20 -23.60
CA GLN A 228 -25.68 24.51 -24.82
C GLN A 228 -27.18 24.66 -25.10
N ARG A 229 -28.00 24.88 -24.07
CA ARG A 229 -29.44 25.13 -24.18
C ARG A 229 -29.79 26.61 -24.38
N MET A 230 -28.83 27.52 -24.18
CA MET A 230 -29.09 28.95 -24.33
C MET A 230 -29.33 29.36 -25.78
N GLU A 231 -30.18 30.38 -25.94
CA GLU A 231 -30.41 31.01 -27.23
C GLU A 231 -29.14 31.70 -27.78
N PRO A 232 -28.91 31.69 -29.11
CA PRO A 232 -27.72 32.26 -29.72
C PRO A 232 -27.32 33.69 -29.26
N PRO A 233 -28.25 34.63 -29.01
CA PRO A 233 -27.89 35.96 -28.52
C PRO A 233 -27.21 35.96 -27.14
N LYS A 234 -27.61 35.04 -26.24
CA LYS A 234 -26.97 34.89 -24.92
C LYS A 234 -25.59 34.27 -25.06
N ILE A 235 -25.41 33.29 -25.95
CA ILE A 235 -24.10 32.70 -26.26
C ILE A 235 -23.14 33.77 -26.81
N VAL A 236 -23.60 34.63 -27.72
CA VAL A 236 -22.77 35.73 -28.24
C VAL A 236 -22.34 36.69 -27.13
N LYS A 237 -23.21 36.99 -26.17
CA LYS A 237 -22.87 37.82 -25.00
C LYS A 237 -21.78 37.15 -24.16
N ILE A 238 -21.93 35.87 -23.85
CA ILE A 238 -20.95 35.06 -23.11
C ILE A 238 -19.57 35.07 -23.81
N VAL A 239 -19.55 34.83 -25.11
CA VAL A 239 -18.29 34.83 -25.88
C VAL A 239 -17.60 36.20 -25.84
N ARG A 240 -18.37 37.29 -25.88
CA ARG A 240 -17.82 38.65 -25.74
C ARG A 240 -17.26 38.91 -24.35
N GLU A 241 -17.92 38.45 -23.30
CA GLU A 241 -17.45 38.57 -21.93
C GLU A 241 -16.13 37.81 -21.74
N ILE A 242 -16.04 36.56 -22.22
CA ILE A 242 -14.80 35.77 -22.19
C ILE A 242 -13.67 36.48 -22.94
N ALA A 243 -13.95 37.00 -24.14
CA ALA A 243 -12.95 37.72 -24.91
C ALA A 243 -12.46 38.98 -24.16
N ALA A 244 -13.37 39.72 -23.50
CA ALA A 244 -13.01 40.88 -22.69
C ALA A 244 -12.16 40.50 -21.46
N THR A 245 -12.54 39.45 -20.73
CA THR A 245 -11.78 38.93 -19.57
C THR A 245 -10.38 38.49 -19.98
N ASN A 246 -10.26 37.72 -21.06
CA ASN A 246 -8.97 37.28 -21.58
C ASN A 246 -8.07 38.46 -21.97
N LEU A 247 -8.62 39.46 -22.65
CA LEU A 247 -7.89 40.68 -23.01
C LEU A 247 -7.42 41.45 -21.78
N GLN A 248 -8.24 41.52 -20.73
CA GLN A 248 -7.87 42.18 -19.47
C GLN A 248 -6.76 41.43 -18.74
N GLU A 249 -6.85 40.11 -18.64
CA GLU A 249 -5.89 39.26 -17.91
C GLU A 249 -4.48 39.32 -18.50
N VAL A 250 -4.37 39.38 -19.84
CA VAL A 250 -3.07 39.48 -20.53
C VAL A 250 -2.57 40.92 -20.70
N GLY A 251 -3.32 41.92 -20.21
CA GLY A 251 -2.93 43.33 -20.26
C GLY A 251 -3.16 44.02 -21.60
N GLY A 252 -4.13 43.56 -22.40
CA GLY A 252 -4.61 44.23 -23.62
C GLY A 252 -4.40 43.45 -24.92
N ALA A 253 -4.96 43.98 -26.01
CA ALA A 253 -4.98 43.34 -27.33
C ALA A 253 -3.57 43.12 -27.93
N ASP A 254 -2.63 44.00 -27.65
CA ASP A 254 -1.26 43.90 -28.15
C ASP A 254 -0.51 42.71 -27.56
N THR A 255 -0.73 42.39 -26.28
CA THR A 255 -0.15 41.21 -25.63
C THR A 255 -0.85 39.94 -26.08
N TRP A 256 -2.18 39.98 -26.18
CA TRP A 256 -3.00 38.87 -26.68
C TRP A 256 -2.55 38.41 -28.06
N SER A 257 -2.32 39.35 -29.00
CA SER A 257 -1.91 39.01 -30.37
C SER A 257 -0.57 38.26 -30.44
N LYS A 258 0.34 38.50 -29.48
CA LYS A 258 1.68 37.89 -29.40
C LYS A 258 1.67 36.49 -28.78
N LEU A 259 0.58 36.07 -28.15
CA LEU A 259 0.45 34.71 -27.61
C LEU A 259 0.35 33.68 -28.75
N SER A 260 0.91 32.49 -28.52
CA SER A 260 0.68 31.34 -29.39
C SER A 260 -0.79 30.92 -29.36
N ASP A 261 -1.24 30.23 -30.41
CA ASP A 261 -2.62 29.75 -30.48
C ASP A 261 -2.94 28.78 -29.31
N ASP A 262 -2.02 27.88 -28.95
CA ASP A 262 -2.15 27.01 -27.77
C ASP A 262 -2.34 27.80 -26.46
N ALA A 263 -1.66 28.93 -26.30
CA ALA A 263 -1.78 29.77 -25.10
C ALA A 263 -3.12 30.50 -25.08
N LYS A 264 -3.59 30.99 -26.24
CA LYS A 264 -4.91 31.62 -26.38
C LYS A 264 -6.04 30.61 -26.12
N ASP A 265 -5.92 29.40 -26.65
CA ASP A 265 -6.89 28.33 -26.45
C ASP A 265 -6.96 27.90 -24.97
N THR A 266 -5.80 27.79 -24.32
CA THR A 266 -5.72 27.47 -22.89
C THR A 266 -6.40 28.54 -22.04
N LEU A 267 -6.12 29.82 -22.30
CA LEU A 267 -6.73 30.91 -21.55
C LEU A 267 -8.24 30.99 -21.81
N THR A 268 -8.65 30.88 -23.07
CA THR A 268 -10.07 30.88 -23.46
C THR A 268 -10.83 29.76 -22.79
N LYS A 269 -10.25 28.55 -22.75
CA LYS A 269 -10.85 27.42 -22.03
C LYS A 269 -10.95 27.68 -20.53
N SER A 270 -9.91 28.22 -19.91
CA SER A 270 -9.92 28.55 -18.46
C SER A 270 -11.03 29.55 -18.11
N SER A 271 -11.18 30.60 -18.92
CA SER A 271 -12.24 31.60 -18.75
C SER A 271 -13.63 31.01 -19.00
N MET A 272 -13.76 30.11 -19.99
CA MET A 272 -15.00 29.40 -20.26
C MET A 272 -15.38 28.46 -19.10
N ASP A 273 -14.42 27.69 -18.56
CA ASP A 273 -14.63 26.82 -17.40
C ASP A 273 -15.03 27.64 -16.16
N THR A 274 -14.45 28.83 -15.97
CA THR A 274 -14.79 29.74 -14.87
C THR A 274 -16.23 30.26 -15.00
N LEU A 275 -16.64 30.68 -16.19
CA LEU A 275 -18.01 31.12 -16.43
C LEU A 275 -19.02 29.97 -16.31
N ALA A 276 -18.68 28.80 -16.88
CA ALA A 276 -19.49 27.60 -16.76
C ALA A 276 -19.64 27.19 -15.29
N HIS A 277 -18.60 27.32 -14.47
CA HIS A 277 -18.71 27.13 -13.03
C HIS A 277 -19.74 28.06 -12.39
N CYS A 278 -19.70 29.37 -12.69
CA CYS A 278 -20.66 30.33 -12.13
C CYS A 278 -22.11 30.01 -12.52
N ILE A 279 -22.36 29.73 -13.81
CA ILE A 279 -23.69 29.34 -14.30
C ILE A 279 -24.12 28.02 -13.67
N GLY A 280 -23.20 27.06 -13.58
CA GLY A 280 -23.43 25.75 -12.99
C GLY A 280 -23.75 25.79 -11.50
N ASP A 281 -23.15 26.72 -10.75
CA ASP A 281 -23.45 26.95 -9.33
C ASP A 281 -24.88 27.50 -9.13
N GLU A 282 -25.31 28.42 -10.01
CA GLU A 282 -26.70 28.91 -10.02
C GLU A 282 -27.69 27.81 -10.39
N VAL A 283 -27.38 27.01 -11.42
CA VAL A 283 -28.20 25.86 -11.83
C VAL A 283 -28.29 24.87 -10.69
N PHE A 284 -27.15 24.48 -10.12
CA PHE A 284 -27.08 23.54 -9.00
C PHE A 284 -27.88 24.04 -7.80
N SER A 285 -27.74 25.31 -7.44
CA SER A 285 -28.46 25.93 -6.31
C SER A 285 -29.99 25.88 -6.47
N ASN A 286 -30.49 25.84 -7.71
CA ASN A 286 -31.92 25.73 -8.00
C ASN A 286 -32.41 24.29 -8.19
N LEU A 287 -31.52 23.29 -8.20
CA LEU A 287 -31.92 21.89 -8.32
C LEU A 287 -32.69 21.40 -7.08
N PRO A 288 -33.61 20.44 -7.27
CA PRO A 288 -34.27 19.77 -6.15
C PRO A 288 -33.26 19.06 -5.21
N PRO A 289 -33.56 18.96 -3.90
CA PRO A 289 -32.65 18.36 -2.92
C PRO A 289 -32.20 16.93 -3.26
N GLU A 290 -33.07 16.12 -3.85
CA GLU A 290 -32.80 14.75 -4.26
C GLU A 290 -31.76 14.68 -5.40
N VAL A 291 -31.84 15.59 -6.37
CA VAL A 291 -30.90 15.66 -7.50
C VAL A 291 -29.55 16.19 -7.01
N LYS A 292 -29.57 17.23 -6.14
CA LYS A 292 -28.35 17.71 -5.47
C LYS A 292 -27.65 16.59 -4.72
N ARG A 293 -28.42 15.79 -3.98
CA ARG A 293 -27.91 14.67 -3.19
C ARG A 293 -27.21 13.62 -4.06
N GLU A 294 -27.78 13.29 -5.21
CA GLU A 294 -27.17 12.37 -6.18
C GLU A 294 -25.89 12.96 -6.81
N ILE A 295 -25.94 14.22 -7.24
CA ILE A 295 -24.79 14.91 -7.84
C ILE A 295 -23.65 15.00 -6.83
N GLU A 296 -23.91 15.27 -5.55
CA GLU A 296 -22.89 15.34 -4.50
C GLU A 296 -22.50 13.99 -3.89
N LEU A 297 -23.09 12.89 -4.38
CA LEU A 297 -22.87 11.56 -3.81
C LEU A 297 -21.39 11.16 -3.87
N PHE A 298 -20.76 11.22 -2.70
CA PHE A 298 -19.37 10.85 -2.50
C PHE A 298 -19.15 10.36 -1.06
N PHE A 299 -18.53 9.20 -0.91
CA PHE A 299 -18.18 8.62 0.37
C PHE A 299 -16.66 8.54 0.54
N TRP A 300 -16.20 8.83 1.75
CA TRP A 300 -14.89 8.39 2.20
C TRP A 300 -15.10 7.32 3.28
N VAL A 301 -14.44 6.18 3.12
CA VAL A 301 -14.51 5.08 4.08
C VAL A 301 -13.10 4.70 4.50
N GLY A 302 -12.84 4.75 5.80
CA GLY A 302 -11.57 4.31 6.34
C GLY A 302 -11.47 2.79 6.43
N CYS A 303 -10.30 2.24 6.12
CA CYS A 303 -10.03 0.81 6.19
C CYS A 303 -10.25 0.27 7.61
N SER A 304 -11.17 -0.69 7.74
CA SER A 304 -11.63 -1.19 9.04
C SER A 304 -10.53 -1.94 9.81
N MET A 305 -9.62 -2.62 9.11
CA MET A 305 -8.45 -3.26 9.74
C MET A 305 -7.50 -2.25 10.41
N HIS A 306 -7.44 -1.00 9.92
CA HIS A 306 -6.68 0.05 10.61
C HIS A 306 -7.40 0.59 11.83
N LYS A 307 -8.73 0.55 11.87
CA LYS A 307 -9.50 0.95 13.07
C LYS A 307 -9.17 0.03 14.23
N GLU A 308 -9.17 -1.28 13.97
CA GLU A 308 -8.75 -2.29 14.93
C GLU A 308 -7.28 -2.13 15.36
N LEU A 309 -6.37 -1.96 14.40
CA LEU A 309 -4.94 -1.78 14.71
C LEU A 309 -4.70 -0.53 15.57
N ASN A 310 -5.36 0.58 15.26
CA ASN A 310 -5.22 1.81 16.04
C ASN A 310 -5.90 1.73 17.41
N CYS A 311 -6.95 0.91 17.55
CA CYS A 311 -7.52 0.56 18.85
C CYS A 311 -6.48 -0.16 19.73
N CYS A 312 -5.75 -1.13 19.18
CA CYS A 312 -4.65 -1.81 19.89
C CYS A 312 -3.52 -0.85 20.29
N VAL A 313 -3.16 0.10 19.42
CA VAL A 313 -2.14 1.14 19.72
C VAL A 313 -2.63 2.08 20.82
N ALA A 314 -3.89 2.51 20.78
CA ALA A 314 -4.48 3.36 21.82
C ALA A 314 -4.57 2.64 23.17
N PHE A 315 -4.93 1.36 23.17
CA PHE A 315 -4.96 0.52 24.37
C PHE A 315 -3.58 0.43 25.03
N GLU A 316 -2.52 0.23 24.23
CA GLU A 316 -1.14 0.23 24.71
C GLU A 316 -0.76 1.56 25.36
N LYS A 317 -1.09 2.69 24.71
CA LYS A 317 -0.89 4.03 25.26
C LYS A 317 -1.66 4.23 26.57
N GLY A 318 -2.89 3.74 26.67
CA GLY A 318 -3.69 3.78 27.90
C GLY A 318 -3.03 3.02 29.05
N MET A 319 -2.48 1.84 28.78
CA MET A 319 -1.70 1.09 29.76
C MET A 319 -0.42 1.84 30.17
N GLN A 320 0.22 2.59 29.28
CA GLN A 320 1.37 3.44 29.66
C GLN A 320 0.94 4.58 30.58
N LEU A 321 -0.11 5.32 30.22
CA LEU A 321 -0.66 6.43 31.01
C LEU A 321 -1.09 5.98 32.41
N TYR A 322 -1.62 4.76 32.56
CA TYR A 322 -1.97 4.17 33.85
C TYR A 322 -0.80 4.17 34.84
N TYR A 323 0.40 3.80 34.38
CA TYR A 323 1.62 3.77 35.19
C TYR A 323 2.28 5.15 35.33
N GLU A 324 2.12 6.06 34.36
CA GLU A 324 2.59 7.44 34.48
C GLU A 324 1.83 8.21 35.56
N GLY A 325 0.52 7.99 35.66
CA GLY A 325 -0.33 8.59 36.69
C GLY A 325 -0.19 7.95 38.08
N ARG A 326 0.60 6.88 38.22
CA ARG A 326 0.82 6.13 39.48
C ARG A 326 2.31 5.87 39.71
N PRO A 327 3.11 6.90 40.04
CA PRO A 327 4.55 6.76 40.25
C PRO A 327 4.93 5.79 41.38
N GLU A 328 4.00 5.52 42.32
CA GLU A 328 4.13 4.53 43.38
C GLU A 328 4.04 3.08 42.90
N SER A 329 3.49 2.85 41.71
CA SER A 329 3.38 1.52 41.11
C SER A 329 4.64 1.18 40.30
N GLU A 330 5.16 -0.02 40.51
CA GLU A 330 6.30 -0.51 39.74
C GLU A 330 5.92 -0.62 38.25
N ARG A 331 6.77 -0.05 37.38
CA ARG A 331 6.51 0.00 35.94
C ARG A 331 6.89 -1.33 35.25
N PRO A 332 6.30 -1.65 34.10
CA PRO A 332 6.79 -2.70 33.21
C PRO A 332 8.28 -2.53 32.91
N VAL A 333 8.97 -3.66 32.78
CA VAL A 333 10.42 -3.65 32.69
C VAL A 333 10.93 -2.95 31.43
N LEU A 334 12.02 -2.20 31.57
CA LEU A 334 12.75 -1.61 30.45
C LEU A 334 13.56 -2.68 29.73
N LEU A 335 13.32 -2.78 28.42
CA LEU A 335 13.99 -3.70 27.51
C LEU A 335 14.87 -2.86 26.56
N ALA A 336 15.80 -2.11 27.16
CA ALA A 336 16.75 -1.25 26.46
C ALA A 336 17.67 -2.08 25.56
N ASN A 337 18.18 -1.51 24.47
CA ASN A 337 19.24 -2.18 23.70
C ASN A 337 20.56 -2.16 24.50
N ARG A 338 21.56 -2.95 24.06
CA ARG A 338 22.84 -3.10 24.76
C ARG A 338 23.51 -1.78 25.14
N ASP A 339 23.56 -0.83 24.21
CA ASP A 339 24.29 0.43 24.42
C ASP A 339 23.52 1.36 25.37
N ASN A 340 22.21 1.41 25.25
CA ASN A 340 21.35 2.19 26.15
C ASN A 340 21.37 1.59 27.56
N ASP A 341 21.33 0.27 27.68
CA ASP A 341 21.36 -0.44 28.96
C ASP A 341 22.70 -0.21 29.67
N ALA A 342 23.83 -0.31 28.95
CA ALA A 342 25.14 0.04 29.49
C ALA A 342 25.22 1.51 29.91
N THR A 343 24.64 2.41 29.12
CA THR A 343 24.58 3.86 29.46
C THR A 343 23.78 4.10 30.73
N ILE A 344 22.69 3.36 30.94
CA ILE A 344 21.83 3.47 32.13
C ILE A 344 22.56 2.91 33.36
N GLN A 345 23.17 1.72 33.26
CA GLN A 345 23.92 1.10 34.36
C GLN A 345 25.08 1.96 34.84
N LEU A 346 25.86 2.55 33.92
CA LEU A 346 26.96 3.45 34.27
C LEU A 346 26.51 4.67 35.08
N ALA A 347 25.26 5.12 34.89
CA ALA A 347 24.71 6.24 35.64
C ALA A 347 24.13 5.83 36.99
N GLU A 348 23.61 4.61 37.10
CA GLU A 348 23.21 4.01 38.38
C GLU A 348 24.43 3.79 39.30
N GLU A 349 25.57 3.40 38.73
CA GLU A 349 26.84 3.21 39.45
C GLU A 349 27.55 4.55 39.80
N GLY A 350 27.46 5.54 38.91
CA GLY A 350 28.18 6.81 39.02
C GLY A 350 27.41 7.99 39.62
N GLY A 351 26.10 7.85 39.89
CA GLY A 351 25.25 8.89 40.50
C GLY A 351 24.95 10.12 39.63
N GLU A 352 25.52 10.26 38.43
CA GLU A 352 25.28 11.38 37.52
C GLU A 352 24.28 11.04 36.39
N SER A 353 23.11 11.69 36.40
CA SER A 353 22.16 11.63 35.29
C SER A 353 22.62 12.51 34.11
N THR A 354 23.43 11.95 33.21
CA THR A 354 23.89 12.65 32.00
C THR A 354 22.78 12.83 30.94
N ALA A 355 23.02 13.71 29.95
CA ALA A 355 22.12 13.85 28.80
C ALA A 355 22.00 12.54 27.99
N ALA A 356 23.05 11.71 27.97
CA ALA A 356 23.05 10.41 27.32
C ALA A 356 22.10 9.43 28.02
N VAL A 357 22.05 9.43 29.35
CA VAL A 357 21.15 8.59 30.16
C VAL A 357 19.70 8.99 29.95
N ARG A 358 19.40 10.29 29.98
CA ARG A 358 18.05 10.80 29.68
C ARG A 358 17.60 10.42 28.28
N ARG A 359 18.51 10.45 27.29
CA ARG A 359 18.22 9.98 25.93
C ARG A 359 18.00 8.47 25.90
N ALA A 360 18.86 7.69 26.54
CA ALA A 360 18.77 6.23 26.60
C ALA A 360 17.45 5.76 27.22
N LEU A 361 17.01 6.39 28.32
CA LEU A 361 15.71 6.15 28.94
C LEU A 361 14.55 6.54 28.02
N LYS A 362 14.67 7.67 27.32
CA LYS A 362 13.61 8.17 26.43
C LYS A 362 13.40 7.31 25.18
N VAL A 363 14.46 6.75 24.60
CA VAL A 363 14.37 5.96 23.34
C VAL A 363 14.24 4.46 23.59
N SER A 364 14.33 4.01 24.84
CA SER A 364 14.18 2.60 25.19
C SER A 364 12.72 2.28 25.51
N GLU A 365 12.24 1.15 24.99
CA GLU A 365 10.85 0.72 25.11
C GLU A 365 10.67 -0.29 26.26
N ARG A 366 9.43 -0.41 26.75
CA ARG A 366 9.06 -1.25 27.90
C ARG A 366 7.90 -2.18 27.56
N GLY A 367 7.68 -3.18 28.40
CA GLY A 367 6.39 -3.87 28.46
C GLY A 367 6.10 -4.88 27.34
N ALA A 368 4.82 -5.25 27.24
CA ALA A 368 4.38 -6.43 26.50
C ALA A 368 4.68 -6.36 24.99
N ILE A 369 4.35 -5.24 24.34
CA ILE A 369 4.56 -5.07 22.89
C ILE A 369 6.05 -5.16 22.54
N LYS A 370 6.92 -4.58 23.37
CA LYS A 370 8.36 -4.68 23.17
C LYS A 370 8.84 -6.11 23.30
N LEU A 371 8.41 -6.83 24.34
CA LEU A 371 8.76 -8.24 24.54
C LEU A 371 8.32 -9.12 23.36
N ILE A 372 7.06 -8.99 22.92
CA ILE A 372 6.50 -9.74 21.77
C ILE A 372 7.30 -9.45 20.49
N SER A 373 7.69 -8.19 20.29
CA SER A 373 8.49 -7.77 19.14
C SER A 373 9.90 -8.36 19.17
N LEU A 374 10.58 -8.33 20.33
CA LEU A 374 11.91 -8.93 20.50
C LEU A 374 11.85 -10.46 20.30
N PHE A 375 10.86 -11.12 20.87
CA PHE A 375 10.70 -12.57 20.74
C PHE A 375 10.47 -12.97 19.29
N GLY A 376 9.50 -12.35 18.61
CA GLY A 376 9.25 -12.62 17.20
C GLY A 376 10.44 -12.29 16.30
N ALA A 377 11.19 -11.22 16.59
CA ALA A 377 12.43 -10.91 15.88
C ALA A 377 13.49 -12.01 16.07
N LEU A 378 13.58 -12.64 17.24
CA LEU A 378 14.52 -13.74 17.50
C LEU A 378 14.13 -15.01 16.75
N VAL A 379 12.85 -15.41 16.79
CA VAL A 379 12.39 -16.73 16.29
C VAL A 379 11.84 -16.71 14.86
N ASN A 380 11.68 -15.54 14.21
CA ASN A 380 11.33 -15.44 12.80
C ASN A 380 12.50 -14.98 11.90
N HIS A 381 13.70 -14.84 12.47
CA HIS A 381 14.87 -14.43 11.71
C HIS A 381 15.42 -15.60 10.87
N LYS A 382 15.51 -15.39 9.55
CA LYS A 382 15.85 -16.44 8.56
C LYS A 382 17.32 -16.84 8.53
N ASP A 383 18.22 -15.95 8.98
CA ASP A 383 19.64 -16.27 9.15
C ASP A 383 19.79 -17.14 10.40
N ASP A 384 20.13 -18.41 10.21
CA ASP A 384 20.33 -19.42 11.24
C ASP A 384 21.46 -19.09 12.21
N LYS A 385 22.39 -18.19 11.83
CA LYS A 385 23.45 -17.69 12.73
C LYS A 385 22.97 -16.60 13.68
N LYS A 386 21.85 -15.92 13.35
CA LYS A 386 21.33 -14.77 14.11
C LYS A 386 19.96 -15.03 14.73
N GLY A 387 19.22 -15.99 14.18
CA GLY A 387 17.85 -16.32 14.54
C GLY A 387 17.69 -17.74 15.04
N LEU A 388 16.51 -18.02 15.58
CA LEU A 388 16.14 -19.33 16.11
C LEU A 388 14.99 -19.97 15.34
N HIS A 389 14.78 -19.63 14.06
CA HIS A 389 13.59 -20.03 13.31
C HIS A 389 13.34 -21.55 13.30
N ASP A 390 14.28 -22.30 12.72
CA ASP A 390 14.12 -23.75 12.62
C ASP A 390 14.23 -24.42 13.99
N ILE A 391 15.04 -23.86 14.90
CA ILE A 391 15.21 -24.37 16.28
C ILE A 391 13.88 -24.28 17.05
N TYR A 392 13.22 -23.13 16.99
CA TYR A 392 11.93 -22.90 17.61
C TYR A 392 10.85 -23.81 17.01
N GLU A 393 10.79 -23.91 15.68
CA GLU A 393 9.83 -24.83 15.03
C GLU A 393 10.04 -26.28 15.48
N ASN A 394 11.27 -26.76 15.50
CA ASN A 394 11.58 -28.13 15.87
C ASN A 394 11.32 -28.41 17.35
N TYR A 395 11.63 -27.46 18.24
CA TYR A 395 11.43 -27.60 19.68
C TYR A 395 9.95 -27.67 20.06
N PHE A 396 9.11 -26.81 19.47
CA PHE A 396 7.69 -26.72 19.83
C PHE A 396 6.79 -27.64 18.99
N ARG A 397 7.27 -28.24 17.90
CA ARG A 397 6.46 -29.14 17.05
C ARG A 397 5.85 -30.34 17.82
N PRO A 398 6.55 -31.00 18.76
CA PRO A 398 5.96 -32.07 19.57
C PRO A 398 4.82 -31.59 20.48
N THR A 399 4.89 -30.35 20.98
CA THR A 399 3.92 -29.80 21.94
C THR A 399 2.73 -29.14 21.25
N ILE A 400 2.98 -28.37 20.18
CA ILE A 400 1.97 -27.53 19.49
C ILE A 400 1.42 -28.20 18.22
N GLY A 401 2.16 -29.13 17.60
CA GLY A 401 1.75 -29.79 16.36
C GLY A 401 1.92 -28.92 15.10
N ALA A 402 1.01 -29.07 14.12
CA ALA A 402 1.03 -28.29 12.88
C ALA A 402 0.72 -26.80 13.16
N GLY A 403 1.45 -25.86 12.55
CA GLY A 403 1.28 -24.42 12.80
C GLY A 403 2.16 -23.86 13.93
N VAL A 404 3.28 -24.51 14.22
CA VAL A 404 4.22 -24.13 15.29
C VAL A 404 4.81 -22.72 15.14
N ARG A 405 4.89 -22.16 13.92
CA ARG A 405 5.50 -20.84 13.66
C ARG A 405 4.99 -19.76 14.58
N PHE A 406 5.92 -19.01 15.17
CA PHE A 406 5.55 -17.84 15.95
C PHE A 406 4.98 -16.75 15.03
N PRO A 407 3.92 -16.02 15.44
CA PRO A 407 3.33 -14.96 14.63
C PRO A 407 4.35 -13.92 14.15
N ASP A 408 4.18 -13.43 12.92
CA ASP A 408 5.11 -12.49 12.28
C ASP A 408 4.90 -11.05 12.79
N THR A 409 5.55 -10.74 13.90
CA THR A 409 5.52 -9.41 14.56
C THR A 409 6.39 -8.36 13.85
N SER A 410 7.17 -8.76 12.85
CA SER A 410 8.13 -7.90 12.14
C SER A 410 7.56 -7.25 10.87
N ASN A 411 6.62 -7.91 10.18
CA ASN A 411 6.05 -7.44 8.92
C ASN A 411 4.63 -6.88 9.08
N THR A 412 4.39 -5.96 10.02
CA THR A 412 3.15 -5.16 10.18
C THR A 412 1.85 -5.87 9.74
N ARG A 413 1.66 -7.13 10.16
CA ARG A 413 0.45 -7.89 9.86
C ARG A 413 -0.58 -7.55 10.93
N TYR A 414 -1.84 -7.38 10.54
CA TYR A 414 -2.90 -7.14 11.52
C TYR A 414 -2.93 -8.28 12.55
N GLN A 415 -3.21 -7.93 13.81
CA GLN A 415 -3.27 -8.84 14.96
C GLN A 415 -1.98 -9.62 15.29
N SER A 416 -0.85 -9.42 14.61
CA SER A 416 0.32 -10.27 14.82
C SER A 416 0.91 -10.18 16.24
N HIS A 417 0.86 -9.00 16.86
CA HIS A 417 1.23 -8.82 18.27
C HIS A 417 0.23 -9.48 19.22
N GLY A 418 -1.07 -9.43 18.92
CA GLY A 418 -2.11 -10.11 19.71
C GLY A 418 -1.92 -11.62 19.68
N CYS A 419 -1.76 -12.20 18.48
CA CYS A 419 -1.45 -13.61 18.30
C CYS A 419 -0.12 -13.99 18.95
N GLY A 420 0.91 -13.14 18.84
CA GLY A 420 2.23 -13.38 19.44
C GLY A 420 2.17 -13.39 20.96
N GLY A 421 1.46 -12.44 21.56
CA GLY A 421 1.19 -12.42 23.00
C GLY A 421 0.39 -13.64 23.44
N ALA A 422 -0.67 -14.01 22.72
CA ALA A 422 -1.45 -15.20 23.00
C ALA A 422 -0.58 -16.47 22.98
N ARG A 423 0.34 -16.58 22.01
CA ARG A 423 1.28 -17.71 21.94
C ARG A 423 2.23 -17.76 23.12
N LEU A 424 2.80 -16.62 23.53
CA LEU A 424 3.68 -16.55 24.69
C LEU A 424 2.95 -16.91 25.99
N LEU A 425 1.74 -16.41 26.19
CA LEU A 425 0.95 -16.71 27.40
C LEU A 425 0.49 -18.16 27.47
N SER A 426 0.08 -18.75 26.34
CA SER A 426 -0.47 -20.13 26.31
C SER A 426 0.58 -21.18 26.69
N TYR A 427 1.86 -20.92 26.43
CA TYR A 427 2.97 -21.83 26.69
C TYR A 427 4.10 -21.15 27.47
N LEU A 428 3.76 -20.30 28.44
CA LEU A 428 4.73 -19.41 29.11
C LEU A 428 5.90 -20.18 29.74
N GLU A 429 5.60 -21.29 30.43
CA GLU A 429 6.62 -22.12 31.10
C GLU A 429 7.53 -22.81 30.08
N GLU A 430 6.97 -23.29 28.97
CA GLU A 430 7.72 -23.89 27.87
C GLU A 430 8.58 -22.85 27.15
N HIS A 431 8.12 -21.61 27.00
CA HIS A 431 8.93 -20.52 26.46
C HIS A 431 10.10 -20.16 27.39
N CYS A 432 9.88 -20.13 28.71
CA CYS A 432 10.97 -19.96 29.68
C CYS A 432 11.98 -21.12 29.60
N THR A 433 11.48 -22.36 29.50
CA THR A 433 12.32 -23.56 29.36
C THR A 433 13.08 -23.57 28.03
N PHE A 434 12.45 -23.15 26.94
CA PHE A 434 13.06 -22.98 25.63
C PHE A 434 14.22 -21.99 25.67
N MET A 435 14.08 -20.87 26.37
CA MET A 435 15.19 -19.91 26.52
C MET A 435 16.38 -20.50 27.29
N ASN A 436 16.14 -21.39 28.25
CA ASN A 436 17.20 -22.14 28.93
C ASN A 436 17.86 -23.16 28.00
N PHE A 437 17.06 -23.89 27.19
CA PHE A 437 17.58 -24.79 26.15
C PHE A 437 18.51 -24.05 25.16
N VAL A 438 18.09 -22.87 24.69
CA VAL A 438 18.90 -22.01 23.80
C VAL A 438 20.19 -21.56 24.46
N LYS A 439 20.15 -21.21 25.76
CA LYS A 439 21.35 -20.87 26.53
C LYS A 439 22.33 -22.05 26.55
N ASP A 440 21.85 -23.25 26.86
CA ASP A 440 22.69 -24.42 27.05
C ASP A 440 23.29 -24.96 25.75
N GLN A 441 22.62 -24.76 24.62
CA GLN A 441 23.13 -25.14 23.30
C GLN A 441 24.36 -24.31 22.87
N LYS A 442 24.54 -23.11 23.42
CA LYS A 442 25.64 -22.22 23.04
C LYS A 442 26.96 -22.66 23.67
N SER A 443 28.05 -22.52 22.92
CA SER A 443 29.40 -22.88 23.39
C SER A 443 29.80 -22.19 24.70
N LYS A 444 29.39 -20.92 24.89
CA LYS A 444 29.67 -20.15 26.11
C LYS A 444 28.61 -20.31 27.20
N ARG A 445 27.52 -21.02 26.92
CA ARG A 445 26.35 -21.22 27.80
C ARG A 445 25.79 -19.92 28.39
N THR A 446 25.87 -18.83 27.63
CA THR A 446 25.39 -17.50 28.00
C THR A 446 24.43 -16.95 26.96
N LEU A 447 23.42 -16.23 27.42
CA LEU A 447 22.48 -15.51 26.57
C LEU A 447 23.10 -14.20 26.09
N ASN A 448 22.78 -13.80 24.87
CA ASN A 448 23.11 -12.46 24.38
C ASN A 448 22.16 -11.41 24.99
N HIS A 449 22.45 -10.12 24.81
CA HIS A 449 21.67 -9.04 25.43
C HIS A 449 20.18 -9.05 25.06
N MET A 450 19.85 -9.35 23.79
CA MET A 450 18.47 -9.44 23.33
C MET A 450 17.72 -10.60 24.00
N GLU A 451 18.36 -11.76 24.11
CA GLU A 451 17.81 -12.94 24.78
C GLU A 451 17.65 -12.73 26.28
N GLN A 452 18.60 -12.03 26.91
CA GLN A 452 18.49 -11.63 28.32
C GLN A 452 17.29 -10.69 28.52
N ASN A 453 17.08 -9.72 27.63
CA ASN A 453 15.89 -8.87 27.65
C ASN A 453 14.60 -9.68 27.50
N ILE A 454 14.59 -10.69 26.63
CA ILE A 454 13.44 -11.58 26.48
C ILE A 454 13.16 -12.32 27.80
N VAL A 455 14.18 -12.94 28.40
CA VAL A 455 14.03 -13.65 29.68
C VAL A 455 13.57 -12.69 30.78
N LYS A 456 14.15 -11.48 30.86
CA LYS A 456 13.77 -10.42 31.79
C LYS A 456 12.30 -10.02 31.63
N GLY A 457 11.84 -9.91 30.38
CA GLY A 457 10.45 -9.61 30.05
C GLY A 457 9.49 -10.74 30.46
N LEU A 458 9.82 -12.00 30.14
CA LEU A 458 9.00 -13.18 30.45
C LEU A 458 8.79 -13.38 31.97
N HIS A 459 9.77 -12.97 32.79
CA HIS A 459 9.70 -13.08 34.25
C HIS A 459 9.15 -11.81 34.93
N CYS A 460 8.89 -10.73 34.18
CA CYS A 460 8.39 -9.49 34.76
C CYS A 460 6.87 -9.52 34.89
N SER A 461 6.37 -9.56 36.13
CA SER A 461 4.93 -9.57 36.44
C SER A 461 4.16 -8.41 35.79
N ARG A 462 4.67 -7.17 35.86
CA ARG A 462 4.00 -6.00 35.27
C ARG A 462 3.93 -6.07 33.73
N THR A 463 4.96 -6.64 33.10
CA THR A 463 4.96 -6.91 31.66
C THR A 463 3.97 -8.02 31.29
N MET A 464 3.83 -9.06 32.12
CA MET A 464 2.82 -10.10 31.94
C MET A 464 1.41 -9.54 32.13
N ALA A 465 1.16 -8.69 33.12
CA ALA A 465 -0.12 -8.03 33.33
C ALA A 465 -0.55 -7.20 32.10
N GLN A 466 0.37 -6.43 31.52
CA GLN A 466 0.11 -5.73 30.25
C GLN A 466 -0.19 -6.69 29.09
N MET A 467 0.53 -7.82 29.01
CA MET A 467 0.34 -8.80 27.93
C MET A 467 -1.04 -9.47 28.03
N ILE A 468 -1.45 -9.85 29.24
CA ILE A 468 -2.77 -10.41 29.53
C ILE A 468 -3.86 -9.44 29.11
N ALA A 469 -3.79 -8.18 29.56
CA ALA A 469 -4.76 -7.15 29.21
C ALA A 469 -4.85 -6.92 27.69
N PHE A 470 -3.70 -6.88 27.00
CA PHE A 470 -3.64 -6.69 25.55
C PHE A 470 -4.23 -7.88 24.76
N VAL A 471 -3.90 -9.11 25.15
CA VAL A 471 -4.42 -10.32 24.50
C VAL A 471 -5.94 -10.44 24.69
N LEU A 472 -6.45 -10.12 25.88
CA LEU A 472 -7.89 -10.12 26.14
C LEU A 472 -8.64 -9.13 25.26
N LEU A 473 -8.08 -7.94 25.00
CA LEU A 473 -8.65 -7.01 24.02
C LEU A 473 -8.72 -7.65 22.63
N CYS A 474 -7.61 -8.21 22.13
CA CYS A 474 -7.58 -8.82 20.80
C CYS A 474 -8.57 -9.98 20.63
N MET A 475 -8.91 -10.68 21.73
CA MET A 475 -9.86 -11.79 21.73
C MET A 475 -11.32 -11.35 21.88
N ALA A 476 -11.59 -10.18 22.46
CA ALA A 476 -12.94 -9.65 22.67
C ALA A 476 -13.52 -8.93 21.45
N LEU A 477 -12.72 -8.66 20.42
CA LEU A 477 -13.12 -7.94 19.21
C LEU A 477 -13.41 -8.92 18.06
N ASN A 478 -14.67 -8.97 17.59
CA ASN A 478 -15.06 -9.65 16.34
C ASN A 478 -15.53 -8.60 15.32
N MET A 479 -14.96 -8.61 14.11
CA MET A 479 -15.02 -7.49 13.15
C MET A 479 -15.78 -7.78 11.85
N LEU A 480 -16.59 -8.83 11.80
CA LEU A 480 -17.37 -9.17 10.60
C LEU A 480 -18.81 -8.63 10.73
N ASP A 481 -19.08 -7.47 10.09
CA ASP A 481 -20.38 -6.87 9.68
C ASP A 481 -20.60 -5.38 10.07
N LEU A 482 -19.96 -4.46 9.33
CA LEU A 482 -19.46 -3.17 9.85
C LEU A 482 -20.35 -1.93 9.63
N GLY A 483 -21.48 -1.89 10.31
CA GLY A 483 -22.19 -0.64 10.63
C GLY A 483 -22.83 -0.74 12.03
N PRO A 484 -23.93 -1.51 12.16
CA PRO A 484 -24.50 -1.85 13.48
C PRO A 484 -23.52 -2.56 14.42
N LEU A 485 -22.54 -3.30 13.88
CA LEU A 485 -21.47 -3.90 14.66
C LEU A 485 -20.54 -2.86 15.28
N HIS A 486 -20.29 -1.71 14.62
CA HIS A 486 -19.45 -0.67 15.20
C HIS A 486 -20.08 -0.07 16.46
N ASP A 487 -21.39 0.16 16.45
CA ASP A 487 -22.12 0.62 17.63
C ASP A 487 -22.21 -0.50 18.68
N SER A 488 -22.42 -1.75 18.26
CA SER A 488 -22.37 -2.91 19.15
C SER A 488 -21.00 -3.06 19.83
N VAL A 489 -19.90 -2.81 19.12
CA VAL A 489 -18.54 -2.79 19.68
C VAL A 489 -18.39 -1.68 20.71
N LYS A 490 -18.86 -0.45 20.43
CA LYS A 490 -18.80 0.67 21.39
C LYS A 490 -19.58 0.34 22.67
N ILE A 491 -20.81 -0.15 22.50
CA ILE A 491 -21.66 -0.58 23.62
C ILE A 491 -21.00 -1.71 24.40
N HIS A 492 -20.39 -2.70 23.71
CA HIS A 492 -19.69 -3.81 24.35
C HIS A 492 -18.45 -3.35 25.11
N MET A 493 -17.61 -2.49 24.52
CA MET A 493 -16.47 -1.88 25.21
C MET A 493 -16.93 -1.14 26.46
N GLN A 494 -18.02 -0.37 26.38
CA GLN A 494 -18.59 0.33 27.53
C GLN A 494 -19.02 -0.64 28.63
N LYS A 495 -19.72 -1.73 28.30
CA LYS A 495 -20.08 -2.81 29.26
C LYS A 495 -18.84 -3.42 29.92
N LEU A 496 -17.76 -3.65 29.16
CA LEU A 496 -16.50 -4.18 29.69
C LEU A 496 -15.75 -3.15 30.54
N ILE A 497 -15.87 -1.85 30.26
CA ILE A 497 -15.30 -0.78 31.10
C ILE A 497 -16.01 -0.74 32.46
N GLU A 498 -17.32 -0.94 32.46
CA GLU A 498 -18.17 -0.95 33.66
C GLU A 498 -17.96 -2.20 34.51
N ASN A 499 -17.74 -3.36 33.88
CA ASN A 499 -17.45 -4.61 34.58
C ASN A 499 -16.26 -5.39 33.98
N PRO A 500 -15.02 -4.90 34.15
CA PRO A 500 -13.83 -5.49 33.53
C PRO A 500 -13.47 -6.87 34.10
N SER A 501 -13.97 -7.21 35.28
CA SER A 501 -13.70 -8.50 35.94
C SER A 501 -14.22 -9.71 35.14
N ILE A 502 -15.20 -9.49 34.26
CA ILE A 502 -15.82 -10.55 33.48
C ILE A 502 -14.87 -11.21 32.47
N LEU A 503 -13.88 -10.45 31.98
CA LEU A 503 -12.86 -10.95 31.04
C LEU A 503 -11.92 -11.99 31.69
N VAL A 504 -11.79 -11.96 33.02
CA VAL A 504 -10.92 -12.86 33.79
C VAL A 504 -11.72 -13.77 34.74
N SER A 505 -13.04 -13.87 34.53
CA SER A 505 -13.90 -14.76 35.30
C SER A 505 -13.59 -16.22 34.98
N SER A 506 -13.54 -17.07 36.00
CA SER A 506 -13.44 -18.53 35.85
C SER A 506 -14.77 -19.20 35.47
N SER A 507 -15.85 -18.43 35.29
CA SER A 507 -17.15 -18.96 34.88
C SER A 507 -17.08 -19.54 33.45
N PRO A 508 -17.58 -20.77 33.23
CA PRO A 508 -17.68 -21.36 31.88
C PRO A 508 -18.50 -20.50 30.92
N ASP A 509 -19.48 -19.76 31.45
CA ASP A 509 -20.39 -18.89 30.70
C ASP A 509 -19.90 -17.44 30.60
N ALA A 510 -18.69 -17.12 31.09
CA ALA A 510 -18.15 -15.76 31.04
C ALA A 510 -18.15 -15.20 29.62
N HIS A 511 -17.90 -16.04 28.61
CA HIS A 511 -17.89 -15.67 27.20
C HIS A 511 -19.21 -15.02 26.74
N LYS A 512 -20.38 -15.46 27.25
CA LYS A 512 -21.69 -14.90 26.87
C LYS A 512 -21.83 -13.40 27.15
N LEU A 513 -21.06 -12.89 28.10
CA LEU A 513 -21.08 -11.48 28.48
C LEU A 513 -19.76 -10.77 28.14
N ALA A 514 -18.69 -11.53 27.94
CA ALA A 514 -17.34 -11.03 27.74
C ALA A 514 -16.95 -10.90 26.25
N THR A 515 -17.51 -11.76 25.38
CA THR A 515 -17.29 -11.70 23.93
C THR A 515 -18.44 -10.99 23.23
N LEU A 516 -18.12 -10.29 22.14
CA LEU A 516 -19.11 -9.48 21.42
C LEU A 516 -20.20 -10.34 20.74
N ASP A 517 -19.83 -11.51 20.24
CA ASP A 517 -20.73 -12.44 19.54
C ASP A 517 -21.30 -13.53 20.46
N GLU A 518 -21.05 -13.42 21.75
CA GLU A 518 -21.45 -14.38 22.80
C GLU A 518 -20.93 -15.81 22.54
N LYS A 519 -19.95 -15.97 21.65
CA LYS A 519 -19.33 -17.27 21.35
C LYS A 519 -18.14 -17.54 22.27
N PRO A 520 -17.75 -18.81 22.44
CA PRO A 520 -16.53 -19.17 23.14
C PRO A 520 -15.31 -18.43 22.58
N TRP A 521 -14.32 -18.22 23.44
CA TRP A 521 -13.10 -17.49 23.10
C TRP A 521 -12.39 -18.10 21.90
N SER A 522 -12.00 -17.26 20.93
CA SER A 522 -11.31 -17.70 19.70
C SER A 522 -10.01 -18.47 19.96
N ASN A 523 -9.37 -18.21 21.10
CA ASN A 523 -8.24 -18.96 21.62
C ASN A 523 -8.50 -19.37 23.08
N GLN A 524 -9.13 -20.53 23.27
CA GLN A 524 -9.49 -21.04 24.59
C GLN A 524 -8.27 -21.25 25.51
N GLU A 525 -7.12 -21.65 24.95
CA GLU A 525 -5.87 -21.86 25.71
C GLU A 525 -5.34 -20.55 26.30
N ALA A 526 -5.33 -19.49 25.48
CA ALA A 526 -4.87 -18.17 25.91
C ALA A 526 -5.80 -17.59 26.99
N TRP A 527 -7.12 -17.71 26.83
CA TRP A 527 -8.06 -17.27 27.86
C TRP A 527 -7.88 -18.03 29.18
N ALA A 528 -7.75 -19.36 29.11
CA ALA A 528 -7.50 -20.18 30.30
C ALA A 528 -6.20 -19.79 31.02
N ALA A 529 -5.15 -19.42 30.27
CA ALA A 529 -3.92 -18.86 30.82
C ALA A 529 -4.15 -17.49 31.50
N CYS A 530 -4.90 -16.58 30.86
CA CYS A 530 -5.24 -15.28 31.43
C CYS A 530 -6.01 -15.42 32.75
N VAL A 531 -7.04 -16.28 32.81
CA VAL A 531 -7.82 -16.55 34.03
C VAL A 531 -6.95 -17.12 35.13
N ARG A 532 -6.03 -18.03 34.80
CA ARG A 532 -5.10 -18.63 35.77
C ARG A 532 -4.12 -17.59 36.34
N LEU A 533 -3.64 -16.65 35.53
CA LEU A 533 -2.61 -15.68 35.91
C LEU A 533 -3.17 -14.38 36.52
N ALA A 534 -4.41 -13.99 36.21
CA ALA A 534 -4.99 -12.73 36.68
C ALA A 534 -4.99 -12.58 38.22
N PRO A 535 -5.28 -13.61 39.04
CA PRO A 535 -5.25 -13.49 40.50
C PRO A 535 -3.85 -13.17 41.07
N THR A 536 -2.78 -13.55 40.38
CA THR A 536 -1.40 -13.27 40.80
C THR A 536 -0.90 -11.90 40.34
N HIS A 537 -1.73 -11.14 39.61
CA HIS A 537 -1.38 -9.87 38.98
C HIS A 537 -2.47 -8.81 39.26
N PRO A 538 -2.45 -8.13 40.42
CA PRO A 538 -3.55 -7.28 40.88
C PRO A 538 -3.89 -6.10 39.95
N ASP A 539 -2.95 -5.66 39.11
CA ASP A 539 -3.16 -4.53 38.19
C ASP A 539 -3.96 -4.90 36.93
N VAL A 540 -4.21 -6.20 36.68
CA VAL A 540 -4.83 -6.66 35.42
C VAL A 540 -6.21 -6.02 35.19
N VAL A 541 -7.07 -6.00 36.20
CA VAL A 541 -8.44 -5.44 36.07
C VAL A 541 -8.40 -3.91 35.90
N PRO A 542 -7.63 -3.13 36.70
CA PRO A 542 -7.42 -1.71 36.44
C PRO A 542 -6.82 -1.40 35.06
N LEU A 543 -5.86 -2.19 34.58
CA LEU A 543 -5.23 -2.02 33.26
C LEU A 543 -6.22 -2.26 32.12
N ILE A 544 -7.06 -3.29 32.23
CA ILE A 544 -8.16 -3.55 31.28
C ILE A 544 -9.07 -2.33 31.19
N SER A 545 -9.54 -1.80 32.32
CA SER A 545 -10.46 -0.64 32.32
C SER A 545 -9.82 0.60 31.71
N ALA A 546 -8.57 0.92 32.08
CA ALA A 546 -7.85 2.07 31.55
C ALA A 546 -7.60 1.94 30.05
N GLY A 547 -7.15 0.76 29.59
CA GLY A 547 -6.93 0.50 28.18
C GLY A 547 -8.22 0.53 27.36
N LEU A 548 -9.32 -0.03 27.87
CA LEU A 548 -10.62 -0.03 27.19
C LEU A 548 -11.19 1.38 27.01
N LYS A 549 -10.98 2.30 27.97
CA LYS A 549 -11.41 3.70 27.83
C LYS A 549 -10.72 4.42 26.67
N GLU A 550 -9.40 4.30 26.57
CA GLU A 550 -8.63 4.89 25.45
C GLU A 550 -8.93 4.18 24.12
N ALA A 551 -9.17 2.87 24.16
CA ALA A 551 -9.60 2.08 23.02
C ALA A 551 -10.96 2.55 22.49
N LEU A 552 -11.92 2.83 23.38
CA LEU A 552 -13.25 3.33 23.04
C LEU A 552 -13.18 4.74 22.44
N ASP A 553 -12.49 5.69 23.07
CA ASP A 553 -12.29 7.05 22.52
C ASP A 553 -11.66 7.01 21.13
N CYS A 554 -10.65 6.15 20.95
CA CYS A 554 -10.03 5.94 19.64
C CYS A 554 -11.06 5.37 18.65
N PHE A 555 -11.80 4.34 19.03
CA PHE A 555 -12.77 3.70 18.13
C PHE A 555 -13.88 4.67 17.70
N GLU A 556 -14.34 5.55 18.59
CA GLU A 556 -15.28 6.63 18.27
C GLU A 556 -14.72 7.56 17.19
N ARG A 557 -13.49 8.09 17.37
CA ARG A 557 -12.81 8.93 16.38
C ARG A 557 -12.58 8.24 15.03
N PHE A 558 -12.40 6.93 15.04
CA PHE A 558 -12.17 6.12 13.84
C PHE A 558 -13.45 5.58 13.19
N THR A 559 -14.62 5.86 13.78
CA THR A 559 -15.94 5.50 13.24
C THR A 559 -16.85 6.72 13.05
N GLU A 560 -16.29 7.93 13.08
CA GLU A 560 -17.01 9.19 12.84
C GLU A 560 -17.79 9.17 11.52
N GLU A 561 -17.27 8.52 10.48
CA GLU A 561 -17.97 8.42 9.19
C GLU A 561 -19.27 7.59 9.26
N PHE A 562 -19.45 6.78 10.30
CA PHE A 562 -20.63 5.97 10.60
C PHE A 562 -21.56 6.60 11.63
N ALA A 563 -21.34 7.86 12.03
CA ALA A 563 -22.20 8.53 13.00
C ALA A 563 -23.67 8.54 12.57
N VAL A 564 -24.58 8.37 13.53
CA VAL A 564 -26.04 8.45 13.32
C VAL A 564 -26.40 9.82 12.74
N GLY A 565 -27.25 9.83 11.71
CA GLY A 565 -27.59 11.03 10.94
C GLY A 565 -26.48 11.49 9.97
N GLY A 566 -25.35 10.79 9.94
CA GLY A 566 -24.24 11.03 9.01
C GLY A 566 -24.56 10.61 7.57
N ARG A 567 -23.64 10.89 6.65
CA ARG A 567 -23.84 10.62 5.21
C ARG A 567 -23.98 9.14 4.92
N ILE A 568 -23.27 8.25 5.63
CA ILE A 568 -23.38 6.79 5.47
C ILE A 568 -24.69 6.26 6.07
N ASP A 569 -25.05 6.70 7.27
CA ASP A 569 -26.27 6.26 7.97
C ASP A 569 -27.54 6.56 7.17
N THR A 570 -27.62 7.78 6.63
CA THR A 570 -28.78 8.25 5.86
C THR A 570 -28.86 7.71 4.43
N THR A 571 -27.95 6.83 3.99
CA THR A 571 -27.92 6.34 2.61
C THR A 571 -29.10 5.46 2.24
N THR A 572 -29.60 5.62 1.01
CA THR A 572 -30.56 4.68 0.43
C THR A 572 -29.86 3.39 -0.04
N PRO A 573 -30.58 2.27 -0.23
CA PRO A 573 -30.02 1.05 -0.81
C PRO A 573 -29.33 1.28 -2.16
N GLU A 574 -29.88 2.15 -3.01
CA GLU A 574 -29.33 2.50 -4.31
C GLU A 574 -28.02 3.27 -4.18
N GLU A 575 -27.95 4.24 -3.25
CA GLU A 575 -26.72 4.97 -2.95
C GLU A 575 -25.62 4.05 -2.41
N ARG A 576 -25.97 3.07 -1.57
CA ARG A 576 -25.03 2.05 -1.06
C ARG A 576 -24.51 1.16 -2.18
N LEU A 577 -25.37 0.80 -3.14
CA LEU A 577 -24.97 0.00 -4.30
C LEU A 577 -24.02 0.79 -5.21
N ALA A 578 -24.35 2.04 -5.53
CA ALA A 578 -23.55 2.92 -6.38
C ALA A 578 -22.18 3.27 -5.77
N GLY A 579 -22.12 3.40 -4.44
CA GLY A 579 -20.90 3.71 -3.70
C GLY A 579 -20.09 2.50 -3.23
N CYS A 580 -20.55 1.27 -3.43
CA CYS A 580 -20.01 0.05 -2.80
C CYS A 580 -18.49 0.10 -2.49
N ALA A 581 -18.12 -0.08 -1.23
CA ALA A 581 -16.73 -0.12 -0.77
C ALA A 581 -16.48 -1.39 0.04
N SER A 582 -15.30 -2.02 -0.12
CA SER A 582 -14.93 -3.12 0.77
C SER A 582 -14.51 -2.60 2.16
N SER A 583 -14.69 -3.48 3.15
CA SER A 583 -14.32 -3.23 4.54
C SER A 583 -12.81 -3.02 4.74
N THR A 584 -11.97 -3.46 3.80
CA THR A 584 -10.50 -3.36 3.88
C THR A 584 -9.87 -2.72 2.64
N ASN A 585 -8.67 -2.15 2.84
CA ASN A 585 -7.79 -1.65 1.79
C ASN A 585 -6.75 -2.73 1.34
N ASP A 586 -7.07 -4.01 1.57
CA ASP A 586 -6.16 -5.12 1.29
C ASP A 586 -5.80 -5.30 -0.20
N PRO A 587 -6.68 -4.99 -1.17
CA PRO A 587 -6.30 -5.01 -2.58
C PRO A 587 -5.08 -4.14 -2.91
N ASN A 588 -5.04 -2.90 -2.41
CA ASN A 588 -3.93 -1.98 -2.60
C ASN A 588 -2.66 -2.46 -1.87
N LYS A 589 -2.81 -2.93 -0.62
CA LYS A 589 -1.69 -3.51 0.14
C LYS A 589 -1.13 -4.77 -0.52
N GLY A 590 -2.01 -5.60 -1.08
CA GLY A 590 -1.67 -6.80 -1.82
C GLY A 590 -0.91 -6.49 -3.11
N LEU A 591 -1.31 -5.44 -3.84
CA LEU A 591 -0.58 -4.98 -5.03
C LEU A 591 0.84 -4.52 -4.67
N LEU A 592 1.01 -3.77 -3.58
CA LEU A 592 2.33 -3.37 -3.09
C LEU A 592 3.15 -4.58 -2.64
N GLY A 593 2.53 -5.56 -1.98
CA GLY A 593 3.17 -6.83 -1.62
C GLY A 593 3.68 -7.61 -2.83
N MET A 594 2.86 -7.67 -3.90
CA MET A 594 3.24 -8.27 -5.18
C MET A 594 4.42 -7.53 -5.82
N TRP A 595 4.39 -6.20 -5.82
CA TRP A 595 5.50 -5.40 -6.34
C TRP A 595 6.81 -5.70 -5.60
N ARG A 596 6.78 -5.71 -4.27
CA ARG A 596 7.97 -6.01 -3.45
C ARG A 596 8.53 -7.39 -3.76
N LYS A 597 7.67 -8.39 -3.98
CA LYS A 597 8.10 -9.73 -4.39
C LYS A 597 8.72 -9.71 -5.78
N PHE A 598 8.04 -9.10 -6.75
CA PHE A 598 8.49 -8.98 -8.12
C PHE A 598 9.84 -8.25 -8.23
N SER A 599 10.01 -7.13 -7.53
CA SER A 599 11.25 -6.35 -7.51
C SER A 599 12.43 -7.17 -6.96
N ARG A 600 12.21 -8.06 -5.98
CA ARG A 600 13.27 -8.97 -5.50
C ARG A 600 13.61 -10.06 -6.50
N GLU A 601 12.60 -10.62 -7.16
CA GLU A 601 12.77 -11.69 -8.16
C GLU A 601 13.29 -11.16 -9.50
N SER A 602 13.09 -9.87 -9.79
CA SER A 602 13.42 -9.21 -11.05
C SER A 602 13.91 -7.77 -10.80
N PRO A 603 15.10 -7.60 -10.20
CA PRO A 603 15.60 -6.30 -9.74
C PRO A 603 15.91 -5.30 -10.86
N SER A 604 16.14 -5.78 -12.09
CA SER A 604 16.35 -4.94 -13.27
C SER A 604 15.06 -4.50 -13.96
N SER A 605 13.90 -4.91 -13.44
CA SER A 605 12.60 -4.53 -13.99
C SER A 605 12.09 -3.22 -13.40
N THR A 606 11.13 -2.60 -14.08
CA THR A 606 10.60 -1.28 -13.71
C THR A 606 9.22 -1.41 -13.08
N VAL A 607 8.82 -0.38 -12.32
CA VAL A 607 7.46 -0.29 -11.76
C VAL A 607 6.42 -0.34 -12.89
N GLY A 608 6.63 0.41 -13.98
CA GLY A 608 5.72 0.40 -15.12
C GLY A 608 5.55 -0.98 -15.75
N HIS A 609 6.64 -1.74 -15.90
CA HIS A 609 6.58 -3.09 -16.45
C HIS A 609 5.82 -4.07 -15.54
N PHE A 610 5.99 -3.94 -14.23
CA PHE A 610 5.17 -4.70 -13.28
C PHE A 610 3.71 -4.30 -13.37
N THR A 611 3.41 -3.01 -13.37
CA THR A 611 2.03 -2.47 -13.40
C THR A 611 1.30 -2.97 -14.63
N ASP A 612 1.91 -2.93 -15.82
CA ASP A 612 1.30 -3.44 -17.05
C ASP A 612 0.95 -4.94 -16.95
N GLN A 613 1.84 -5.74 -16.36
CA GLN A 613 1.58 -7.17 -16.15
C GLN A 613 0.52 -7.41 -15.08
N ALA A 614 0.53 -6.65 -13.99
CA ALA A 614 -0.42 -6.78 -12.90
C ALA A 614 -1.82 -6.41 -13.40
N MET A 615 -1.96 -5.28 -14.10
CA MET A 615 -3.20 -4.85 -14.76
C MET A 615 -3.70 -5.93 -15.71
N PHE A 616 -2.87 -6.38 -16.66
CA PHE A 616 -3.28 -7.39 -17.63
C PHE A 616 -3.82 -8.67 -16.98
N ARG A 617 -3.19 -9.14 -15.89
CA ARG A 617 -3.58 -10.36 -15.20
C ARG A 617 -4.82 -10.17 -14.32
N ARG A 618 -4.84 -9.13 -13.48
CA ARG A 618 -5.93 -8.93 -12.50
C ARG A 618 -7.19 -8.32 -13.10
N ASN A 619 -7.07 -7.61 -14.22
CA ASN A 619 -8.22 -7.04 -14.92
C ASN A 619 -8.86 -8.04 -15.90
N ASP A 620 -8.34 -9.27 -15.98
CA ASP A 620 -8.75 -10.28 -16.96
C ASP A 620 -8.72 -9.74 -18.40
N THR A 621 -7.67 -8.98 -18.71
CA THR A 621 -7.59 -8.23 -19.97
C THR A 621 -7.50 -9.14 -21.20
N GLN A 622 -7.00 -10.38 -21.06
CA GLN A 622 -7.01 -11.32 -22.19
C GLN A 622 -8.45 -11.65 -22.61
N THR A 623 -9.34 -11.93 -21.64
CA THR A 623 -10.75 -12.19 -21.91
C THR A 623 -11.45 -10.97 -22.51
N PHE A 624 -11.13 -9.76 -22.02
CA PHE A 624 -11.61 -8.52 -22.62
C PHE A 624 -11.14 -8.36 -24.07
N MET A 625 -9.86 -8.62 -24.34
CA MET A 625 -9.31 -8.56 -25.70
C MET A 625 -10.02 -9.54 -26.64
N ASP A 626 -10.24 -10.77 -26.20
CA ASP A 626 -10.87 -11.82 -27.01
C ASP A 626 -12.34 -11.52 -27.32
N LYS A 627 -13.04 -10.84 -26.40
CA LYS A 627 -14.47 -10.49 -26.55
C LYS A 627 -14.69 -9.16 -27.29
N VAL A 628 -13.88 -8.14 -27.00
CA VAL A 628 -14.17 -6.73 -27.33
C VAL A 628 -13.11 -6.12 -28.27
N MET A 629 -11.86 -6.58 -28.21
CA MET A 629 -10.74 -6.10 -29.04
C MET A 629 -10.19 -7.18 -30.00
N ASN A 630 -11.08 -7.90 -30.67
CA ASN A 630 -10.77 -9.10 -31.45
C ASN A 630 -10.53 -8.84 -32.94
N THR A 631 -10.40 -7.58 -33.35
CA THR A 631 -10.14 -7.23 -34.76
C THR A 631 -8.64 -7.11 -35.03
N ASP A 632 -8.24 -7.35 -36.29
CA ASP A 632 -6.85 -7.15 -36.73
C ASP A 632 -6.41 -5.68 -36.54
N GLU A 633 -7.34 -4.73 -36.68
CA GLU A 633 -7.11 -3.30 -36.45
C GLU A 633 -6.78 -3.00 -34.98
N ASP A 634 -7.50 -3.59 -34.03
CA ASP A 634 -7.21 -3.44 -32.59
C ASP A 634 -5.81 -3.94 -32.27
N HIS A 635 -5.49 -5.15 -32.71
CA HIS A 635 -4.18 -5.73 -32.46
C HIS A 635 -3.07 -4.95 -33.17
N GLN A 636 -3.34 -4.33 -34.32
CA GLN A 636 -2.39 -3.43 -34.99
C GLN A 636 -2.16 -2.16 -34.18
N PHE A 637 -3.23 -1.52 -33.70
CA PHE A 637 -3.15 -0.33 -32.85
C PHE A 637 -2.35 -0.62 -31.57
N LEU A 638 -2.66 -1.71 -30.86
CA LEU A 638 -1.93 -2.13 -29.66
C LEU A 638 -0.43 -2.30 -29.92
N ARG A 639 -0.06 -2.91 -31.06
CA ARG A 639 1.34 -3.09 -31.46
C ARG A 639 2.03 -1.76 -31.75
N GLN A 640 1.35 -0.82 -32.42
CA GLN A 640 1.91 0.50 -32.73
C GLN A 640 2.13 1.30 -31.44
N GLU A 641 1.14 1.33 -30.57
CA GLU A 641 1.21 2.09 -29.34
C GLU A 641 2.24 1.51 -28.35
N ALA A 642 2.32 0.18 -28.22
CA ALA A 642 3.35 -0.45 -27.41
C ALA A 642 4.77 -0.13 -27.91
N ARG A 643 4.98 -0.03 -29.23
CA ARG A 643 6.28 0.41 -29.80
C ARG A 643 6.56 1.87 -29.50
N ARG A 644 5.57 2.75 -29.64
CA ARG A 644 5.70 4.18 -29.32
C ARG A 644 6.12 4.38 -27.86
N ILE A 645 5.52 3.62 -26.94
CA ILE A 645 5.88 3.63 -25.51
C ILE A 645 7.29 3.09 -25.29
N ASP A 646 7.64 1.95 -25.90
CA ASP A 646 9.00 1.33 -25.84
C ASP A 646 10.09 2.32 -26.30
N GLU A 647 9.82 3.09 -27.35
CA GLU A 647 10.74 4.08 -27.92
C GLU A 647 10.83 5.39 -27.11
N SER A 648 9.76 5.78 -26.40
CA SER A 648 9.67 7.05 -25.66
C SER A 648 10.69 7.25 -24.54
N SER A 649 11.34 6.18 -24.06
CA SER A 649 12.22 6.23 -22.88
C SER A 649 11.58 6.87 -21.63
N ALA A 650 10.24 6.84 -21.52
CA ALA A 650 9.50 7.52 -20.45
C ALA A 650 9.93 7.13 -19.02
N GLU A 651 10.41 5.90 -18.81
CA GLU A 651 10.97 5.48 -17.52
C GLU A 651 12.22 6.27 -17.15
N LYS A 652 13.14 6.49 -18.10
CA LYS A 652 14.37 7.24 -17.86
C LYS A 652 14.07 8.69 -17.51
N ALA A 653 13.11 9.30 -18.20
CA ALA A 653 12.64 10.65 -17.91
C ALA A 653 12.06 10.74 -16.48
N ARG A 654 11.21 9.78 -16.09
CA ARG A 654 10.66 9.73 -14.72
C ARG A 654 11.75 9.54 -13.67
N GLN A 655 12.76 8.73 -13.94
CA GLN A 655 13.85 8.50 -13.01
C GLN A 655 14.74 9.74 -12.87
N ALA A 656 14.95 10.50 -13.95
CA ALA A 656 15.62 11.79 -13.90
C ALA A 656 14.82 12.81 -13.07
N GLU A 657 13.50 12.88 -13.24
CA GLU A 657 12.61 13.74 -12.45
C GLU A 657 12.67 13.41 -10.95
N LEU A 658 12.60 12.11 -10.60
CA LEU A 658 12.73 11.65 -9.20
C LEU A 658 14.09 12.05 -8.59
N ASN A 659 15.16 11.96 -9.37
CA ASN A 659 16.49 12.34 -8.91
C ASN A 659 16.62 13.86 -8.75
N ALA A 660 16.07 14.64 -9.68
CA ALA A 660 16.06 16.10 -9.62
C ALA A 660 15.30 16.60 -8.39
N HIS A 661 14.12 16.04 -8.11
CA HIS A 661 13.36 16.40 -6.91
C HIS A 661 14.12 16.05 -5.62
N LYS A 662 14.74 14.86 -5.56
CA LYS A 662 15.58 14.49 -4.41
C LYS A 662 16.76 15.45 -4.22
N GLN A 663 17.38 15.89 -5.31
CA GLN A 663 18.46 16.86 -5.27
C GLN A 663 17.97 18.21 -4.72
N GLN A 664 16.83 18.70 -5.20
CA GLN A 664 16.19 19.91 -4.68
C GLN A 664 15.92 19.81 -3.17
N VAL A 665 15.35 18.69 -2.70
CA VAL A 665 15.10 18.49 -1.26
C VAL A 665 16.40 18.48 -0.45
N VAL A 666 17.48 17.95 -1.01
CA VAL A 666 18.81 17.99 -0.37
C VAL A 666 19.32 19.43 -0.29
N ASP A 667 19.18 20.21 -1.35
CA ASP A 667 19.66 21.59 -1.42
C ASP A 667 18.87 22.50 -0.47
N GLU A 668 17.54 22.39 -0.44
CA GLU A 668 16.68 23.10 0.53
C GLU A 668 17.03 22.77 1.99
N ARG A 669 17.42 21.51 2.27
CA ARG A 669 17.87 21.11 3.61
C ARG A 669 19.23 21.73 3.95
N ARG A 670 20.15 21.76 2.99
CA ARG A 670 21.46 22.41 3.17
C ARG A 670 21.32 23.90 3.41
N GLU A 671 20.44 24.59 2.69
CA GLU A 671 20.13 26.00 2.92
C GLU A 671 19.58 26.23 4.32
N LYS A 672 18.61 25.42 4.76
CA LYS A 672 18.08 25.49 6.13
C LYS A 672 19.14 25.21 7.19
N ASP A 673 20.07 24.30 6.94
CA ASP A 673 21.19 24.01 7.84
C ASP A 673 22.16 25.21 7.91
N VAL A 674 22.45 25.86 6.78
CA VAL A 674 23.25 27.10 6.73
C VAL A 674 22.55 28.23 7.48
N GLU A 675 21.26 28.47 7.23
CA GLU A 675 20.50 29.49 7.96
C GLU A 675 20.48 29.23 9.47
N LYS A 676 20.30 27.96 9.87
CA LYS A 676 20.30 27.56 11.27
C LYS A 676 21.68 27.77 11.90
N ALA A 677 22.75 27.45 11.18
CA ALA A 677 24.12 27.68 11.61
C ALA A 677 24.43 29.19 11.72
N GLU A 678 23.99 30.01 10.78
CA GLU A 678 24.15 31.46 10.83
C GLU A 678 23.37 32.09 11.98
N LYS A 679 22.11 31.68 12.20
CA LYS A 679 21.30 32.12 13.35
C LYS A 679 21.98 31.74 14.65
N ALA A 680 22.49 30.51 14.76
CA ALA A 680 23.24 30.06 15.94
C ALA A 680 24.55 30.84 16.13
N ARG A 681 25.27 31.18 15.04
CA ARG A 681 26.49 31.99 15.08
C ARG A 681 26.20 33.41 15.55
N LYS A 682 25.24 34.10 14.92
CA LYS A 682 24.80 35.46 15.30
C LYS A 682 24.32 35.51 16.75
N GLU A 683 23.56 34.51 17.18
CA GLU A 683 23.12 34.42 18.58
C GLU A 683 24.31 34.19 19.53
N THR A 684 25.31 33.42 19.12
CA THR A 684 26.54 33.23 19.89
C THR A 684 27.38 34.49 19.98
N GLU A 685 27.53 35.23 18.88
CA GLU A 685 28.21 36.53 18.85
C GLU A 685 27.47 37.55 19.74
N ARG A 686 26.13 37.64 19.64
CA ARG A 686 25.29 38.50 20.49
C ARG A 686 25.50 38.21 21.97
N LEU A 687 25.41 36.94 22.36
CA LEU A 687 25.59 36.53 23.75
C LEU A 687 27.02 36.78 24.24
N THR A 688 28.03 36.51 23.41
CA THR A 688 29.44 36.78 23.74
C THR A 688 29.69 38.27 24.00
N ALA A 689 29.07 39.15 23.21
CA ALA A 689 29.16 40.61 23.38
C ALA A 689 28.50 41.14 24.66
N ILE A 690 27.43 40.47 25.15
CA ILE A 690 26.76 40.84 26.42
C ILE A 690 27.69 40.57 27.62
N GLY A 691 28.47 39.49 27.56
CA GLY A 691 29.35 39.07 28.66
C GLY A 691 28.58 38.50 29.87
N ILE A 692 29.28 37.71 30.68
CA ILE A 692 28.72 37.10 31.89
C ILE A 692 28.76 38.08 33.05
N LYS A 693 27.66 38.18 33.79
CA LYS A 693 27.54 39.00 35.00
C LYS A 693 27.48 38.11 36.23
N LEU A 694 28.40 38.32 37.16
CA LEU A 694 28.53 37.56 38.40
C LEU A 694 28.05 38.35 39.63
N ASP A 695 27.84 39.67 39.52
CA ASP A 695 27.34 40.48 40.64
C ASP A 695 25.84 40.21 40.87
N CYS A 696 25.52 39.61 42.01
CA CYS A 696 24.16 39.30 42.43
C CYS A 696 23.28 40.57 42.50
N ALA A 697 23.81 41.70 42.96
CA ALA A 697 23.06 42.96 43.08
C ALA A 697 22.76 43.60 41.72
N GLU A 698 23.59 43.36 40.71
CA GLU A 698 23.31 43.75 39.32
C GLU A 698 22.24 42.84 38.69
N VAL A 699 22.30 41.53 38.97
CA VAL A 699 21.40 40.51 38.42
C VAL A 699 19.97 40.65 38.95
N GLU A 700 19.80 40.99 40.24
CA GLU A 700 18.48 41.26 40.85
C GLU A 700 17.73 42.41 40.17
N LYS A 701 18.46 43.39 39.63
CA LYS A 701 17.90 44.57 38.95
C LYS A 701 17.62 44.33 37.46
N MET A 702 17.94 43.15 36.91
CA MET A 702 17.77 42.86 35.49
C MET A 702 16.30 42.68 35.08
N THR A 703 16.02 42.98 33.82
CA THR A 703 14.74 42.70 33.18
C THR A 703 14.65 41.24 32.75
N ASP A 704 13.44 40.69 32.58
CA ASP A 704 13.24 39.30 32.19
C ASP A 704 14.00 38.87 30.90
N PRO A 705 14.10 39.71 29.85
CA PRO A 705 14.93 39.39 28.69
C PRO A 705 16.43 39.27 29.02
N LYS A 706 16.96 40.17 29.86
CA LYS A 706 18.37 40.15 30.27
C LYS A 706 18.69 38.91 31.14
N LEU A 707 17.76 38.50 32.00
CA LEU A 707 17.87 37.26 32.77
C LEU A 707 17.91 36.01 31.86
N LYS A 708 17.12 35.98 30.79
CA LYS A 708 17.13 34.88 29.80
C LYS A 708 18.46 34.80 29.03
N ASP A 709 19.07 35.94 28.74
CA ASP A 709 20.38 36.02 28.09
C ASP A 709 21.49 35.55 29.03
N GLN A 710 21.48 35.99 30.30
CA GLN A 710 22.43 35.52 31.31
C GLN A 710 22.28 34.02 31.61
N LEU A 711 21.05 33.51 31.74
CA LEU A 711 20.83 32.06 31.90
C LEU A 711 21.38 31.25 30.73
N GLU A 712 21.25 31.73 29.49
CA GLU A 712 21.85 31.08 28.31
C GLU A 712 23.38 31.07 28.38
N LEU A 713 23.98 32.18 28.79
CA LEU A 713 25.42 32.32 28.95
C LEU A 713 25.98 31.39 30.04
N HIS A 714 25.30 31.29 31.18
CA HIS A 714 25.67 30.39 32.27
C HIS A 714 25.47 28.91 31.87
N CYS A 715 24.39 28.58 31.14
CA CYS A 715 24.20 27.24 30.56
C CYS A 715 25.33 26.84 29.59
N ARG A 716 25.83 27.78 28.78
CA ARG A 716 26.93 27.53 27.82
C ARG A 716 28.27 27.25 28.48
N ARG A 717 28.47 27.67 29.73
CA ARG A 717 29.61 27.24 30.57
C ARG A 717 29.46 25.82 31.13
N ARG A 718 28.40 25.10 30.73
CA ARG A 718 28.07 23.73 31.16
C ARG A 718 27.67 23.61 32.64
N ASP A 719 27.04 24.64 33.22
CA ASP A 719 26.32 24.44 34.49
C ASP A 719 25.10 23.52 34.24
N LYS A 720 25.24 22.26 34.66
CA LYS A 720 24.25 21.19 34.43
C LYS A 720 22.99 21.34 35.30
N GLU A 721 23.04 22.21 36.32
CA GLU A 721 21.96 22.37 37.30
C GLU A 721 20.99 23.50 36.95
N ILE A 722 21.25 24.28 35.89
CA ILE A 722 20.31 25.29 35.41
C ILE A 722 19.12 24.58 34.75
N PRO A 723 17.88 24.80 35.23
CA PRO A 723 16.69 24.21 34.61
C PRO A 723 16.52 24.68 33.17
N MET A 724 15.88 23.84 32.33
CA MET A 724 15.52 24.24 30.97
C MET A 724 14.65 25.50 30.97
N LYS A 725 14.89 26.41 30.02
CA LYS A 725 14.14 27.66 29.89
C LYS A 725 12.62 27.48 29.85
N SER A 726 12.14 26.37 29.29
CA SER A 726 10.72 25.99 29.22
C SER A 726 10.08 25.66 30.58
N HIS A 727 10.88 25.33 31.59
CA HIS A 727 10.40 24.99 32.93
C HIS A 727 10.35 26.20 33.87
N MET A 728 10.96 27.33 33.47
CA MET A 728 10.90 28.58 34.21
C MET A 728 9.86 29.49 33.54
N LYS A 729 8.67 29.59 34.12
CA LYS A 729 7.51 30.27 33.53
C LYS A 729 7.52 31.76 33.81
N ASN A 730 7.97 32.18 34.98
CA ASN A 730 7.96 33.59 35.40
C ASN A 730 9.38 34.14 35.66
N LYS A 731 9.46 35.47 35.84
CA LYS A 731 10.73 36.20 36.08
C LYS A 731 11.40 35.78 37.38
N GLY A 732 10.63 35.52 38.44
CA GLY A 732 11.13 35.15 39.76
C GLY A 732 11.88 33.81 39.74
N GLU A 733 11.31 32.80 39.07
CA GLU A 733 11.95 31.49 38.87
C GLU A 733 13.27 31.59 38.09
N ARG A 734 13.33 32.47 37.07
CA ARG A 734 14.54 32.71 36.28
C ARG A 734 15.62 33.42 37.07
N LEU A 735 15.23 34.41 37.90
CA LEU A 735 16.15 35.11 38.79
C LEU A 735 16.74 34.16 39.84
N ALA A 736 15.90 33.37 40.49
CA ALA A 736 16.33 32.39 41.49
C ALA A 736 17.29 31.34 40.91
N ALA A 737 16.99 30.82 39.71
CA ALA A 737 17.86 29.87 39.03
C ALA A 737 19.23 30.48 38.65
N LEU A 738 19.25 31.75 38.23
CA LEU A 738 20.48 32.45 37.86
C LEU A 738 21.34 32.79 39.09
N LEU A 739 20.73 33.26 40.19
CA LEU A 739 21.44 33.51 41.45
C LEU A 739 22.02 32.23 42.05
N ALA A 740 21.28 31.12 41.98
CA ALA A 740 21.80 29.80 42.39
C ALA A 740 23.01 29.37 41.54
N ALA A 741 22.97 29.63 40.22
CA ALA A 741 24.11 29.36 39.33
C ALA A 741 25.34 30.22 39.64
N ILE A 742 25.13 31.49 40.00
CA ILE A 742 26.21 32.40 40.42
C ILE A 742 26.82 31.95 41.74
N GLY A 743 26.00 31.62 42.75
CA GLY A 743 26.49 31.15 44.05
C GLY A 743 27.30 29.86 43.96
N ARG A 744 26.95 28.95 43.05
CA ARG A 744 27.76 27.75 42.76
C ARG A 744 29.13 28.08 42.18
N LEU A 745 29.22 29.11 41.33
CA LEU A 745 30.48 29.56 40.75
C LEU A 745 31.39 30.23 41.79
N GLU A 746 30.85 31.04 42.68
CA GLU A 746 31.61 31.68 43.77
C GLU A 746 32.14 30.64 44.78
N GLY A 747 31.35 29.61 45.09
CA GLY A 747 31.77 28.49 45.95
C GLY A 747 32.96 27.68 45.40
N THR A 748 33.10 27.56 44.07
CA THR A 748 34.26 26.88 43.46
C THR A 748 35.57 27.67 43.51
N PHE A 749 35.54 29.00 43.56
CA PHE A 749 36.76 29.83 43.66
C PHE A 749 37.32 29.92 45.09
N SER A 750 36.47 29.72 46.11
CA SER A 750 36.88 29.66 47.52
C SER A 750 37.73 28.43 47.87
N VAL A 751 37.61 27.34 47.11
CA VAL A 751 38.34 26.08 47.37
C VAL A 751 39.73 26.08 46.72
N ALA A 752 39.95 26.87 45.66
CA ALA A 752 41.24 26.97 44.96
C ALA A 752 42.23 28.00 45.57
N SER A 753 41.77 28.82 46.51
CA SER A 753 42.59 29.83 47.21
C SER A 753 43.04 29.38 48.61
N SER A 754 42.74 28.13 48.98
CA SER A 754 43.10 27.50 50.25
C SER A 754 43.88 26.19 50.09
N SER A 755 44.66 26.07 49.00
CA SER A 755 45.62 24.99 48.76
C SER A 755 47.03 25.51 48.56
#